data_AF-A0A8J2N4K6-F1
#
_entry.id   AF-A0A8J2N4K6-F1
#
_cell.length_a   1.000
_cell.length_b   1.000
_cell.length_c   1.000
_cell.angle_alpha   90.00
_cell.angle_beta   90.00
_cell.angle_gamma   90.00
#
_symmetry.space_group_name_H-M   'P 1'
#
loop_
_entity.id
_entity.type
_entity.pdbx_description
1 polymer ?
#
loop_
_entity_poly.entity_id
_entity_poly.type
_entity_poly.pdbx_seq_one_letter_code
_entity_poly.pdbx_strand_id
1 'polypeptide(L)'
;MAFSRNYMSLFFASIAATTVAQNVSKVDLGWYAPKRSWINDLGRVLNSTGTNGFVFNSSLLPAGVEYGTYNWCNMPHVRKQEYVKVDDEFELLYVEVIHRHHKRTPYASNTFLKEAYSWDCNDQGLFYYGEPLNPAGNTSASTYWSVYTNPVNPFAVTGFNGSCQFPQITREGLDDSLQHGKDLFGVYHDMLGFLPEAINEKTTWRVSNNVITSQVAGMLIEGMYNPKENIPLHVQPSTIDSLAPSYSCPAASFLYSSYGVGSSASNWTAHLTATAPLFTALDSISGVPTDSSEWHNWFDHYYDNLSARQCHAKPLPCNITNPTLCVSQQQADTVYRLGQYEYSFIYRDSPLSLQAAAASYGVFMAEVAENMRAVLVGKDKVIYRHNVAHDGSLARLLSFLQVEQMVWVAHAKGHLLTGTFTPSATSSSLTTAPHFNHPSTPVTVRFSSSTGFPKIADTDPNANPRGIAIRFHLPPKEDGRRQHTDIIAHSTPYFPTRTGAEFLEFLKAATGQHAEEAVPEFLGRHPETARFLQAAKPSPESFATEKFFGVNAFKLIKEGKTTVVRYRIVPVAGEKHLDAEALKGKSDSYLFDELAPRLQSGPIGFKLMAQVAEEGDVTDNATEIWPEERKIIELGEIQVEKIKGDEESAKEQKSIIFDPIPRVEGVEPSDDPLLEVRASIYLISGKQRRAAEEPAKADGVAATEAAVAAT
;
A
#
# COMPACT_ATOMS: atom_id res chain seq x y z
N MET A 1 -23.22 -55.99 -1.68
CA MET A 1 -23.83 -55.64 -2.99
C MET A 1 -25.06 -54.77 -2.72
N ALA A 2 -25.54 -53.84 -3.56
CA ALA A 2 -24.91 -53.00 -4.59
C ALA A 2 -26.03 -52.22 -5.31
N PHE A 3 -26.01 -50.88 -5.31
CA PHE A 3 -26.84 -49.98 -6.17
C PHE A 3 -28.39 -50.03 -5.95
N SER A 4 -29.22 -49.01 -6.27
CA SER A 4 -29.00 -47.56 -6.49
C SER A 4 -30.36 -46.80 -6.59
N ARG A 5 -30.30 -45.46 -6.73
CA ARG A 5 -31.39 -44.54 -7.21
C ARG A 5 -32.56 -44.31 -6.24
N ASN A 6 -33.25 -43.16 -6.22
CA ASN A 6 -33.14 -41.89 -6.99
C ASN A 6 -33.60 -40.70 -6.11
N TYR A 7 -33.09 -39.48 -6.35
CA TYR A 7 -33.59 -38.22 -5.77
C TYR A 7 -33.93 -37.22 -6.88
N MET A 8 -35.18 -36.72 -6.92
CA MET A 8 -35.72 -35.69 -7.82
C MET A 8 -37.17 -35.38 -7.34
N SER A 9 -37.74 -34.17 -7.40
CA SER A 9 -37.31 -32.88 -7.97
C SER A 9 -37.92 -31.71 -7.14
N LEU A 10 -37.79 -30.46 -7.63
CA LEU A 10 -38.43 -29.22 -7.10
C LEU A 10 -37.85 -28.70 -5.77
N PHE A 11 -38.06 -27.43 -5.37
CA PHE A 11 -38.81 -26.35 -6.05
C PHE A 11 -37.89 -25.22 -6.56
N PHE A 12 -38.12 -24.79 -7.79
CA PHE A 12 -37.66 -23.49 -8.31
C PHE A 12 -38.86 -22.53 -8.32
N ALA A 13 -38.63 -21.25 -8.05
CA ALA A 13 -39.59 -20.17 -8.30
C ALA A 13 -38.87 -19.05 -9.06
N SER A 14 -39.25 -18.85 -10.31
CA SER A 14 -38.63 -17.89 -11.23
C SER A 14 -39.44 -16.60 -11.34
N ILE A 15 -38.77 -15.45 -11.28
CA ILE A 15 -39.29 -14.18 -11.81
C ILE A 15 -38.44 -13.81 -13.04
N ALA A 16 -39.11 -13.47 -14.14
CA ALA A 16 -38.44 -13.19 -15.41
C ALA A 16 -37.87 -11.77 -15.44
N ALA A 17 -36.66 -11.63 -15.96
CA ALA A 17 -36.09 -10.37 -16.45
C ALA A 17 -35.87 -10.50 -17.96
N THR A 18 -36.09 -9.40 -18.69
CA THR A 18 -35.98 -9.36 -20.15
C THR A 18 -34.55 -9.61 -20.63
N THR A 19 -34.39 -10.53 -21.57
CA THR A 19 -33.09 -10.89 -22.15
C THR A 19 -32.57 -9.82 -23.10
N VAL A 20 -31.93 -8.78 -22.56
CA VAL A 20 -30.90 -8.06 -23.30
C VAL A 20 -29.64 -8.94 -23.25
N ALA A 21 -29.30 -9.56 -24.38
CA ALA A 21 -28.14 -10.44 -24.49
C ALA A 21 -26.83 -9.63 -24.50
N GLN A 22 -26.40 -9.15 -23.34
CA GLN A 22 -25.04 -8.66 -23.15
C GLN A 22 -24.06 -9.84 -23.20
N ASN A 23 -22.92 -9.64 -23.88
CA ASN A 23 -21.79 -10.56 -23.81
C ASN A 23 -21.20 -10.51 -22.40
N VAL A 24 -21.72 -11.34 -21.48
CA VAL A 24 -21.11 -11.57 -20.18
C VAL A 24 -19.78 -12.29 -20.42
N SER A 25 -18.69 -11.53 -20.45
CA SER A 25 -17.33 -12.06 -20.36
C SER A 25 -17.28 -13.02 -19.17
N LYS A 26 -16.86 -14.25 -19.41
CA LYS A 26 -16.80 -15.31 -18.38
C LYS A 26 -15.97 -14.81 -17.20
N VAL A 27 -16.66 -14.46 -16.10
CA VAL A 27 -16.03 -13.84 -14.93
C VAL A 27 -14.99 -14.79 -14.36
N ASP A 28 -13.75 -14.31 -14.22
CA ASP A 28 -12.71 -15.09 -13.57
C ASP A 28 -12.93 -15.06 -12.05
N LEU A 29 -12.88 -16.23 -11.43
CA LEU A 29 -13.04 -16.46 -9.99
C LEU A 29 -11.78 -17.11 -9.40
N GLY A 30 -10.68 -17.13 -10.15
CA GLY A 30 -9.37 -17.59 -9.72
C GLY A 30 -8.75 -16.71 -8.64
N TRP A 31 -7.96 -17.34 -7.78
CA TRP A 31 -7.05 -16.64 -6.88
C TRP A 31 -5.77 -16.27 -7.64
N TYR A 32 -5.35 -15.02 -7.51
CA TYR A 32 -4.07 -14.52 -8.00
C TYR A 32 -3.10 -14.38 -6.84
N ALA A 33 -1.87 -14.88 -6.98
CA ALA A 33 -0.84 -14.70 -5.96
C ALA A 33 -0.54 -13.21 -5.72
N PRO A 34 -0.33 -12.79 -4.47
CA PRO A 34 0.15 -11.45 -4.18
C PRO A 34 1.62 -11.30 -4.56
N LYS A 35 2.02 -10.06 -4.80
CA LYS A 35 3.41 -9.61 -4.93
C LYS A 35 4.16 -9.86 -3.62
N ARG A 36 5.32 -10.52 -3.68
CA ARG A 36 6.22 -10.60 -2.50
C ARG A 36 6.81 -9.24 -2.14
N SER A 37 7.07 -9.11 -0.85
CA SER A 37 7.70 -7.97 -0.19
C SER A 37 8.14 -8.38 1.21
N TRP A 38 8.47 -7.42 2.08
CA TRP A 38 8.81 -7.72 3.47
C TRP A 38 7.70 -8.48 4.23
N ILE A 39 6.42 -8.24 3.90
CA ILE A 39 5.28 -8.76 4.70
C ILE A 39 4.98 -10.24 4.46
N ASN A 40 5.49 -10.82 3.38
CA ASN A 40 5.24 -12.20 2.94
C ASN A 40 6.54 -12.92 2.49
N ASP A 41 7.66 -12.45 3.01
CA ASP A 41 8.99 -13.05 2.91
C ASP A 41 9.50 -13.29 4.33
N LEU A 42 9.38 -14.53 4.80
CA LEU A 42 9.74 -14.91 6.17
C LEU A 42 11.20 -14.59 6.51
N GLY A 43 12.10 -14.68 5.52
CA GLY A 43 13.51 -14.30 5.68
C GLY A 43 13.67 -12.82 6.02
N ARG A 44 12.89 -11.94 5.39
CA ARG A 44 12.84 -10.49 5.73
C ARG A 44 12.14 -10.24 7.06
N VAL A 45 11.01 -10.90 7.33
CA VAL A 45 10.26 -10.75 8.59
C VAL A 45 11.16 -11.00 9.81
N LEU A 46 11.96 -12.07 9.76
CA LEU A 46 12.84 -12.46 10.86
C LEU A 46 14.09 -11.56 10.96
N ASN A 47 14.75 -11.25 9.84
CA ASN A 47 16.07 -10.60 9.85
C ASN A 47 16.05 -9.06 9.76
N SER A 48 14.92 -8.43 9.43
CA SER A 48 14.80 -6.95 9.41
C SER A 48 14.73 -6.35 10.81
N THR A 49 15.06 -5.06 10.93
CA THR A 49 14.88 -4.25 12.15
C THR A 49 13.67 -3.32 12.03
N GLY A 50 13.10 -2.92 13.17
CA GLY A 50 11.97 -1.98 13.20
C GLY A 50 10.66 -2.54 12.62
N THR A 51 9.75 -1.63 12.29
CA THR A 51 8.36 -1.91 11.89
C THR A 51 8.11 -1.73 10.38
N ASN A 52 9.17 -1.69 9.55
CA ASN A 52 9.09 -1.35 8.12
C ASN A 52 8.38 0.00 7.83
N GLY A 53 8.47 0.96 8.76
CA GLY A 53 7.89 2.31 8.64
C GLY A 53 6.46 2.45 9.17
N PHE A 54 5.86 1.38 9.72
CA PHE A 54 4.54 1.43 10.34
C PHE A 54 4.58 2.08 11.73
N VAL A 55 3.55 2.86 12.06
CA VAL A 55 3.40 3.51 13.37
C VAL A 55 2.59 2.61 14.32
N PHE A 56 3.12 2.38 15.53
CA PHE A 56 2.50 1.55 16.58
C PHE A 56 2.36 2.25 17.93
N ASN A 57 2.93 3.45 18.08
CA ASN A 57 3.18 4.11 19.36
C ASN A 57 2.55 5.52 19.49
N SER A 58 1.70 5.93 18.55
CA SER A 58 1.08 7.26 18.53
C SER A 58 -0.16 7.29 17.64
N SER A 59 -1.26 7.89 18.10
CA SER A 59 -2.44 8.18 17.25
C SER A 59 -2.19 9.29 16.23
N LEU A 60 -1.12 10.09 16.39
CA LEU A 60 -0.65 11.07 15.43
C LEU A 60 0.52 10.52 14.61
N LEU A 61 0.53 10.76 13.30
CA LEU A 61 1.69 10.47 12.47
C LEU A 61 2.86 11.42 12.82
N PRO A 62 4.12 10.94 12.90
CA PRO A 62 5.27 11.81 13.13
C PRO A 62 5.44 12.90 12.05
N ALA A 63 6.08 14.01 12.41
CA ALA A 63 6.40 15.06 11.43
C ALA A 63 7.25 14.51 10.28
N GLY A 64 6.88 14.83 9.03
CA GLY A 64 7.53 14.27 7.83
C GLY A 64 7.11 12.82 7.50
N VAL A 65 6.00 12.34 8.07
CA VAL A 65 5.32 11.10 7.65
C VAL A 65 4.02 11.49 6.91
N GLU A 66 3.83 10.93 5.73
CA GLU A 66 2.72 11.22 4.82
C GLU A 66 1.39 10.69 5.39
N TYR A 67 0.31 11.48 5.27
CA TYR A 67 -1.02 11.01 5.66
C TYR A 67 -1.43 9.80 4.81
N GLY A 68 -2.07 8.80 5.43
CA GLY A 68 -2.27 7.49 4.80
C GLY A 68 -1.16 6.46 5.07
N THR A 69 -0.01 6.86 5.66
CA THR A 69 0.96 5.88 6.19
C THR A 69 0.28 4.98 7.22
N TYR A 70 0.52 3.66 7.16
CA TYR A 70 -0.10 2.71 8.09
C TYR A 70 0.24 3.04 9.54
N ASN A 71 -0.82 3.28 10.30
CA ASN A 71 -0.78 3.44 11.74
C ASN A 71 -1.73 2.41 12.37
N TRP A 72 -1.24 1.70 13.38
CA TRP A 72 -2.07 0.78 14.15
C TRP A 72 -3.02 1.53 15.09
N CYS A 73 -2.59 2.68 15.62
CA CYS A 73 -3.34 3.48 16.58
C CYS A 73 -4.53 4.26 16.03
N ASN A 74 -4.45 4.62 14.75
CA ASN A 74 -5.44 5.43 14.07
C ASN A 74 -5.48 4.98 12.61
N MET A 75 -6.66 4.82 12.03
CA MET A 75 -6.78 4.51 10.60
C MET A 75 -6.82 5.81 9.79
N PRO A 76 -6.34 5.86 8.55
CA PRO A 76 -6.54 7.05 7.73
C PRO A 76 -8.04 7.32 7.52
N HIS A 77 -8.45 8.55 7.78
CA HIS A 77 -9.81 9.05 7.57
C HIS A 77 -9.96 9.57 6.13
N VAL A 78 -11.21 9.64 5.67
CA VAL A 78 -11.57 10.28 4.39
C VAL A 78 -11.83 11.76 4.66
N ARG A 79 -10.82 12.63 4.48
CA ARG A 79 -10.85 14.06 4.88
C ARG A 79 -10.94 14.99 3.67
N LYS A 80 -11.42 16.23 3.84
CA LYS A 80 -11.42 17.27 2.77
C LYS A 80 -10.03 17.56 2.21
N GLN A 81 -9.01 17.46 3.06
CA GLN A 81 -7.60 17.70 2.73
C GLN A 81 -6.98 16.52 1.97
N GLU A 82 -7.65 15.37 1.96
CA GLU A 82 -7.23 14.18 1.21
C GLU A 82 -8.42 13.53 0.47
N TYR A 83 -9.23 14.32 -0.26
CA TYR A 83 -10.30 13.80 -1.11
C TYR A 83 -10.33 14.47 -2.48
N VAL A 84 -9.82 13.74 -3.49
CA VAL A 84 -9.86 14.17 -4.88
C VAL A 84 -11.27 13.99 -5.44
N LYS A 85 -12.00 15.11 -5.57
CA LYS A 85 -13.28 15.16 -6.29
C LYS A 85 -13.10 14.61 -7.71
N VAL A 86 -14.01 13.72 -8.13
CA VAL A 86 -14.12 13.23 -9.50
C VAL A 86 -14.61 14.37 -10.42
N ASP A 87 -14.25 14.30 -11.72
CA ASP A 87 -14.69 15.25 -12.74
C ASP A 87 -16.23 15.29 -12.86
N ASP A 88 -16.77 16.46 -13.22
CA ASP A 88 -18.22 16.71 -13.37
C ASP A 88 -18.86 15.93 -14.53
N GLU A 89 -18.08 15.21 -15.36
CA GLU A 89 -18.61 14.18 -16.27
C GLU A 89 -19.19 12.93 -15.56
N PHE A 90 -18.96 12.77 -14.25
CA PHE A 90 -19.48 11.65 -13.44
C PHE A 90 -20.44 12.10 -12.34
N GLU A 91 -21.58 11.41 -12.21
CA GLU A 91 -22.53 11.59 -11.10
C GLU A 91 -22.23 10.60 -9.95
N LEU A 92 -22.09 11.11 -8.72
CA LEU A 92 -21.99 10.26 -7.53
C LEU A 92 -23.38 9.77 -7.14
N LEU A 93 -23.69 8.51 -7.46
CA LEU A 93 -24.99 7.89 -7.17
C LEU A 93 -25.05 7.18 -5.81
N TYR A 94 -23.91 6.72 -5.29
CA TYR A 94 -23.87 5.80 -4.15
C TYR A 94 -22.54 5.83 -3.39
N VAL A 95 -22.61 5.70 -2.06
CA VAL A 95 -21.47 5.56 -1.16
C VAL A 95 -21.76 4.46 -0.13
N GLU A 96 -20.85 3.50 0.03
CA GLU A 96 -20.88 2.51 1.11
C GLU A 96 -19.53 2.49 1.82
N VAL A 97 -19.47 3.08 3.02
CA VAL A 97 -18.29 3.08 3.88
C VAL A 97 -18.23 1.77 4.66
N ILE A 98 -17.07 1.14 4.72
CA ILE A 98 -16.77 -0.02 5.57
C ILE A 98 -15.42 0.25 6.23
N HIS A 99 -15.39 0.38 7.56
CA HIS A 99 -14.16 0.67 8.30
C HIS A 99 -14.10 -0.11 9.62
N ARG A 100 -12.89 -0.35 10.15
CA ARG A 100 -12.70 -1.01 11.45
C ARG A 100 -13.05 -0.06 12.60
N HIS A 101 -13.37 -0.58 13.78
CA HIS A 101 -13.44 0.23 14.99
C HIS A 101 -12.12 1.01 15.25
N HIS A 102 -12.22 2.15 15.94
CA HIS A 102 -11.06 2.95 16.35
C HIS A 102 -10.33 2.31 17.55
N LYS A 103 -9.40 3.08 18.14
CA LYS A 103 -8.46 2.68 19.21
C LYS A 103 -9.15 2.09 20.45
N ARG A 104 -8.73 0.90 20.87
CA ARG A 104 -9.35 0.09 21.94
C ARG A 104 -8.31 -0.67 22.80
N THR A 105 -8.71 -1.14 23.98
CA THR A 105 -7.88 -1.98 24.88
C THR A 105 -7.66 -3.40 24.29
N PRO A 106 -6.65 -4.15 24.74
CA PRO A 106 -6.45 -5.55 24.31
C PRO A 106 -7.70 -6.43 24.40
N TYR A 107 -7.75 -7.51 23.63
CA TYR A 107 -8.66 -8.62 23.96
C TYR A 107 -8.25 -9.28 25.29
N ALA A 108 -9.20 -9.71 26.11
CA ALA A 108 -8.91 -10.32 27.41
C ALA A 108 -8.03 -11.58 27.30
N SER A 109 -8.31 -12.42 26.29
CA SER A 109 -7.52 -13.60 25.88
C SER A 109 -6.08 -13.28 25.46
N ASN A 110 -5.79 -12.02 25.18
CA ASN A 110 -4.48 -11.56 24.69
C ASN A 110 -3.71 -10.86 25.82
N THR A 111 -4.26 -10.73 27.04
CA THR A 111 -3.53 -10.20 28.21
C THR A 111 -2.60 -11.26 28.83
N PHE A 112 -1.48 -10.87 29.43
CA PHE A 112 -0.58 -11.84 30.09
C PHE A 112 -1.16 -12.29 31.43
N LEU A 113 -0.66 -13.40 32.00
CA LEU A 113 -1.26 -13.96 33.22
C LEU A 113 -1.30 -12.98 34.40
N LYS A 114 -0.29 -12.10 34.52
CA LYS A 114 -0.22 -11.02 35.52
C LYS A 114 0.54 -9.83 34.97
N GLU A 115 -0.02 -8.64 35.12
CA GLU A 115 0.56 -7.38 34.65
C GLU A 115 1.10 -6.53 35.81
N ALA A 116 2.19 -5.78 35.56
CA ALA A 116 2.84 -4.95 36.58
C ALA A 116 2.17 -3.58 36.81
N TYR A 117 1.20 -3.19 35.97
CA TYR A 117 0.53 -1.88 36.02
C TYR A 117 -0.94 -1.99 35.60
N SER A 118 -1.72 -0.92 35.82
CA SER A 118 -3.16 -0.88 35.54
C SER A 118 -3.55 -0.41 34.14
N TRP A 119 -4.75 -0.79 33.72
CA TRP A 119 -5.48 -0.14 32.64
C TRP A 119 -6.82 0.38 33.19
N ASP A 120 -6.96 1.69 33.15
CA ASP A 120 -8.07 2.41 33.76
C ASP A 120 -8.85 3.14 32.66
N CYS A 121 -10.17 3.02 32.71
CA CYS A 121 -11.10 3.54 31.69
C CYS A 121 -12.18 4.45 32.32
N ASN A 122 -11.81 5.16 33.40
CA ASN A 122 -12.73 5.99 34.22
C ASN A 122 -13.12 7.33 33.55
N ASP A 123 -12.59 7.60 32.36
CA ASP A 123 -12.76 8.80 31.55
C ASP A 123 -13.90 8.70 30.52
N GLN A 124 -14.65 7.60 30.56
CA GLN A 124 -15.74 7.27 29.64
C GLN A 124 -16.77 6.35 30.31
N GLY A 125 -18.03 6.44 29.86
CA GLY A 125 -19.12 5.55 30.31
C GLY A 125 -19.50 4.54 29.23
N LEU A 126 -19.73 3.28 29.61
CA LEU A 126 -20.26 2.25 28.71
C LEU A 126 -21.79 2.22 28.78
N PHE A 127 -22.46 2.81 27.79
CA PHE A 127 -23.92 2.91 27.76
C PHE A 127 -24.56 1.65 27.13
N TYR A 128 -25.40 0.97 27.91
CA TYR A 128 -26.14 -0.25 27.51
C TYR A 128 -27.63 -0.20 27.92
N TYR A 129 -28.14 0.95 28.36
CA TYR A 129 -29.48 1.06 28.94
C TYR A 129 -30.56 1.07 27.84
N GLY A 130 -31.75 0.54 28.16
CA GLY A 130 -32.91 0.61 27.27
C GLY A 130 -33.70 1.90 27.50
N GLU A 131 -34.10 2.57 26.42
CA GLU A 131 -34.99 3.73 26.47
C GLU A 131 -36.24 3.48 25.60
N PRO A 132 -37.47 3.71 26.10
CA PRO A 132 -38.67 3.52 25.30
C PRO A 132 -38.72 4.54 24.16
N LEU A 133 -38.80 4.07 22.92
CA LEU A 133 -39.01 4.94 21.76
C LEU A 133 -40.45 5.49 21.79
N ASN A 134 -40.60 6.80 21.58
CA ASN A 134 -41.87 7.54 21.67
C ASN A 134 -42.62 7.34 23.02
N PRO A 135 -42.01 7.70 24.16
CA PRO A 135 -42.56 7.41 25.49
C PRO A 135 -43.81 8.25 25.79
N ALA A 136 -44.93 7.59 26.09
CA ALA A 136 -46.19 8.24 26.48
C ALA A 136 -46.21 8.74 27.96
N GLY A 137 -45.05 9.14 28.51
CA GLY A 137 -44.94 9.70 29.85
C GLY A 137 -43.59 9.42 30.54
N ASN A 138 -43.24 8.15 30.73
CA ASN A 138 -42.03 7.75 31.46
C ASN A 138 -40.82 7.62 30.53
N THR A 139 -39.73 8.34 30.83
CA THR A 139 -38.42 8.21 30.18
C THR A 139 -37.47 7.31 31.00
N SER A 140 -36.34 6.93 30.41
CA SER A 140 -35.24 6.28 31.14
C SER A 140 -34.28 7.33 31.73
N ALA A 141 -33.59 6.97 32.82
CA ALA A 141 -32.44 7.73 33.29
C ALA A 141 -31.20 7.34 32.48
N SER A 142 -30.45 8.32 31.96
CA SER A 142 -29.19 8.07 31.28
C SER A 142 -28.20 7.43 32.25
N THR A 143 -27.78 6.20 31.94
CA THR A 143 -26.99 5.34 32.82
C THR A 143 -25.93 4.56 32.04
N TYR A 144 -24.77 4.38 32.65
CA TYR A 144 -23.64 3.66 32.07
C TYR A 144 -23.07 2.64 33.06
N TRP A 145 -22.39 1.63 32.55
CA TRP A 145 -21.65 0.68 33.38
C TRP A 145 -20.30 1.27 33.77
N SER A 146 -20.03 1.33 35.07
CA SER A 146 -18.70 1.51 35.63
C SER A 146 -18.13 0.14 35.99
N VAL A 147 -17.00 -0.23 35.41
CA VAL A 147 -16.43 -1.58 35.51
C VAL A 147 -15.63 -1.69 36.81
N TYR A 148 -15.92 -2.72 37.61
CA TYR A 148 -15.19 -3.00 38.84
C TYR A 148 -14.91 -4.50 39.00
N THR A 149 -13.73 -4.83 39.54
CA THR A 149 -13.39 -6.18 39.96
C THR A 149 -13.37 -6.23 41.49
N ASN A 150 -14.14 -7.14 42.09
CA ASN A 150 -14.13 -7.33 43.54
C ASN A 150 -12.83 -8.07 43.96
N PRO A 151 -12.00 -7.53 44.87
CA PRO A 151 -10.72 -8.13 45.25
C PRO A 151 -10.83 -9.50 45.96
N VAL A 152 -12.02 -9.93 46.39
CA VAL A 152 -12.24 -11.31 46.91
C VAL A 152 -12.84 -12.28 45.89
N ASN A 153 -12.99 -11.88 44.62
CA ASN A 153 -13.47 -12.79 43.57
C ASN A 153 -12.35 -13.76 43.13
N PRO A 154 -12.45 -15.08 43.37
CA PRO A 154 -11.45 -16.04 42.93
C PRO A 154 -11.43 -16.24 41.40
N PHE A 155 -12.45 -15.73 40.70
CA PHE A 155 -12.55 -15.72 39.24
C PHE A 155 -12.23 -14.34 38.63
N ALA A 156 -11.48 -13.50 39.35
CA ALA A 156 -10.88 -12.30 38.75
C ALA A 156 -9.95 -12.74 37.60
N VAL A 157 -10.19 -12.22 36.40
CA VAL A 157 -9.41 -12.60 35.21
C VAL A 157 -7.94 -12.22 35.37
N THR A 158 -7.08 -13.16 35.00
CA THR A 158 -5.65 -12.94 34.76
C THR A 158 -5.47 -11.91 33.66
N GLY A 159 -4.60 -10.92 33.86
CA GLY A 159 -4.47 -9.77 32.97
C GLY A 159 -4.06 -8.49 33.69
N PHE A 160 -4.52 -7.36 33.15
CA PHE A 160 -4.37 -6.03 33.75
C PHE A 160 -5.28 -5.85 34.97
N ASN A 161 -4.76 -5.21 36.01
CA ASN A 161 -5.57 -4.60 37.06
C ASN A 161 -6.20 -3.28 36.55
N GLY A 162 -7.22 -2.76 37.22
CA GLY A 162 -7.84 -1.46 36.89
C GLY A 162 -9.33 -1.54 36.58
N SER A 163 -9.82 -0.61 35.75
CA SER A 163 -11.25 -0.37 35.51
C SER A 163 -11.71 -0.44 34.03
N CYS A 164 -10.92 -1.08 33.17
CA CYS A 164 -11.36 -1.39 31.81
C CYS A 164 -12.03 -2.76 31.71
N GLN A 165 -13.08 -2.84 30.90
CA GLN A 165 -13.48 -4.09 30.24
C GLN A 165 -12.50 -4.38 29.09
N PHE A 166 -12.34 -5.65 28.70
CA PHE A 166 -11.38 -6.05 27.65
C PHE A 166 -12.05 -6.95 26.61
N PRO A 167 -12.10 -6.57 25.31
CA PRO A 167 -11.76 -5.26 24.78
C PRO A 167 -12.81 -4.18 25.15
N GLN A 168 -12.38 -2.92 25.12
CA GLN A 168 -13.19 -1.72 25.31
C GLN A 168 -12.63 -0.60 24.43
N ILE A 169 -13.46 0.16 23.71
CA ILE A 169 -13.02 1.39 23.03
C ILE A 169 -12.38 2.34 24.06
N THR A 170 -11.30 3.04 23.74
CA THR A 170 -10.73 4.03 24.68
C THR A 170 -11.24 5.43 24.39
N ARG A 171 -11.10 6.35 25.35
CA ARG A 171 -11.48 7.76 25.18
C ARG A 171 -10.86 8.37 23.92
N GLU A 172 -9.58 8.09 23.69
CA GLU A 172 -8.87 8.48 22.47
C GLU A 172 -9.55 7.93 21.21
N GLY A 173 -10.02 6.67 21.22
CA GLY A 173 -10.79 6.08 20.11
C GLY A 173 -12.18 6.68 19.91
N LEU A 174 -12.82 7.19 20.97
CA LEU A 174 -14.09 7.94 20.89
C LEU A 174 -13.87 9.34 20.29
N ASP A 175 -12.84 10.06 20.71
CA ASP A 175 -12.47 11.37 20.17
C ASP A 175 -12.02 11.27 18.70
N ASP A 176 -11.32 10.20 18.34
CA ASP A 176 -10.91 9.87 16.98
C ASP A 176 -12.12 9.52 16.09
N SER A 177 -13.07 8.74 16.61
CA SER A 177 -14.36 8.46 15.94
C SER A 177 -15.14 9.75 15.64
N LEU A 178 -15.17 10.70 16.58
CA LEU A 178 -15.79 12.01 16.41
C LEU A 178 -15.12 12.83 15.30
N GLN A 179 -13.79 12.74 15.18
CA GLN A 179 -13.06 13.42 14.10
C GLN A 179 -13.30 12.74 12.75
N HIS A 180 -13.30 11.41 12.68
CA HIS A 180 -13.63 10.67 11.46
C HIS A 180 -15.03 11.03 10.93
N GLY A 181 -15.99 11.25 11.84
CA GLY A 181 -17.30 11.79 11.48
C GLY A 181 -17.22 13.15 10.77
N LYS A 182 -16.55 14.13 11.39
CA LYS A 182 -16.38 15.47 10.80
C LYS A 182 -15.67 15.42 9.45
N ASP A 183 -14.67 14.54 9.33
CA ASP A 183 -13.90 14.34 8.10
C ASP A 183 -14.81 13.80 6.97
N LEU A 184 -15.58 12.73 7.25
CA LEU A 184 -16.51 12.12 6.31
C LEU A 184 -17.66 13.04 5.89
N PHE A 185 -18.26 13.76 6.83
CA PHE A 185 -19.31 14.75 6.52
C PHE A 185 -18.71 15.92 5.73
N GLY A 186 -17.51 16.37 6.11
CA GLY A 186 -16.78 17.38 5.36
C GLY A 186 -16.58 17.03 3.88
N VAL A 187 -16.33 15.75 3.56
CA VAL A 187 -16.29 15.28 2.18
C VAL A 187 -17.70 15.16 1.59
N TYR A 188 -18.53 14.25 2.11
CA TYR A 188 -19.75 13.84 1.42
C TYR A 188 -20.92 14.81 1.57
N HIS A 189 -20.92 15.70 2.56
CA HIS A 189 -21.82 16.85 2.66
C HIS A 189 -21.18 18.11 2.09
N ASP A 190 -20.22 18.72 2.78
CA ASP A 190 -19.81 20.10 2.48
C ASP A 190 -19.09 20.28 1.13
N MET A 191 -18.29 19.29 0.71
CA MET A 191 -17.54 19.36 -0.56
C MET A 191 -18.36 18.86 -1.76
N LEU A 192 -19.13 17.78 -1.57
CA LEU A 192 -19.81 17.08 -2.67
C LEU A 192 -21.32 17.38 -2.78
N GLY A 193 -21.97 17.90 -1.73
CA GLY A 193 -23.42 18.12 -1.69
C GLY A 193 -24.26 16.84 -1.80
N PHE A 194 -23.66 15.67 -1.54
CA PHE A 194 -24.27 14.36 -1.77
C PHE A 194 -25.11 13.88 -0.57
N LEU A 195 -24.60 14.08 0.65
CA LEU A 195 -25.35 13.86 1.89
C LEU A 195 -26.41 14.96 2.11
N PRO A 196 -27.52 14.64 2.79
CA PRO A 196 -28.41 15.65 3.32
C PRO A 196 -27.81 16.33 4.57
N GLU A 197 -28.24 17.56 4.84
CA GLU A 197 -27.95 18.35 6.07
C GLU A 197 -28.38 17.63 7.37
N ALA A 198 -29.45 16.83 7.32
CA ALA A 198 -29.96 16.06 8.44
C ALA A 198 -30.24 14.61 8.04
N ILE A 199 -30.03 13.68 8.98
CA ILE A 199 -30.28 12.24 8.84
C ILE A 199 -31.75 12.01 8.42
N ASN A 200 -31.94 11.21 7.36
CA ASN A 200 -33.25 10.84 6.82
C ASN A 200 -33.15 9.50 6.07
N GLU A 201 -34.15 9.15 5.26
CA GLU A 201 -34.19 7.84 4.59
C GLU A 201 -33.11 7.60 3.52
N LYS A 202 -32.27 8.62 3.24
CA LYS A 202 -31.08 8.50 2.37
C LYS A 202 -29.86 7.88 3.06
N THR A 203 -29.86 7.81 4.39
CA THR A 203 -28.68 7.43 5.21
C THR A 203 -29.00 6.24 6.11
N THR A 204 -28.08 5.27 6.23
CA THR A 204 -28.18 4.19 7.23
C THR A 204 -26.84 3.82 7.85
N TRP A 205 -26.90 3.35 9.10
CA TRP A 205 -25.76 3.05 9.95
C TRP A 205 -25.84 1.60 10.39
N ARG A 206 -24.80 0.81 10.11
CA ARG A 206 -24.70 -0.60 10.48
C ARG A 206 -23.54 -0.84 11.42
N VAL A 207 -23.78 -1.66 12.43
CA VAL A 207 -22.82 -2.08 13.45
C VAL A 207 -22.87 -3.59 13.63
N SER A 208 -21.83 -4.13 14.25
CA SER A 208 -21.77 -5.55 14.62
C SER A 208 -22.40 -5.82 15.98
N ASN A 209 -22.53 -7.09 16.35
CA ASN A 209 -22.91 -7.50 17.70
C ASN A 209 -21.90 -7.13 18.81
N ASN A 210 -20.70 -6.63 18.47
CA ASN A 210 -19.78 -6.06 19.44
C ASN A 210 -20.05 -4.56 19.62
N VAL A 211 -20.46 -4.18 20.83
CA VAL A 211 -20.82 -2.81 21.25
C VAL A 211 -19.75 -1.75 20.95
N ILE A 212 -18.47 -2.12 20.84
CA ILE A 212 -17.39 -1.20 20.41
C ILE A 212 -17.76 -0.54 19.07
N THR A 213 -18.37 -1.29 18.14
CA THR A 213 -18.81 -0.74 16.86
C THR A 213 -20.00 0.23 16.99
N SER A 214 -20.88 0.04 17.99
CA SER A 214 -21.95 0.99 18.34
C SER A 214 -21.43 2.26 19.01
N GLN A 215 -20.41 2.14 19.87
CA GLN A 215 -19.77 3.26 20.56
C GLN A 215 -19.02 4.17 19.56
N VAL A 216 -18.29 3.56 18.63
CA VAL A 216 -17.68 4.24 17.48
C VAL A 216 -18.75 4.92 16.60
N ALA A 217 -19.81 4.19 16.23
CA ALA A 217 -20.89 4.74 15.40
C ALA A 217 -21.57 5.96 16.06
N GLY A 218 -21.83 5.93 17.37
CA GLY A 218 -22.44 7.05 18.09
C GLY A 218 -21.60 8.33 18.02
N MET A 219 -20.29 8.23 18.29
CA MET A 219 -19.37 9.37 18.18
C MET A 219 -19.18 9.85 16.74
N LEU A 220 -19.13 8.93 15.78
CA LEU A 220 -19.01 9.25 14.36
C LEU A 220 -20.25 9.99 13.84
N ILE A 221 -21.45 9.55 14.23
CA ILE A 221 -22.72 10.19 13.89
C ILE A 221 -22.85 11.56 14.56
N GLU A 222 -22.42 11.73 15.81
CA GLU A 222 -22.31 13.05 16.46
C GLU A 222 -21.36 13.98 15.70
N GLY A 223 -20.24 13.44 15.20
CA GLY A 223 -19.25 14.17 14.40
C GLY A 223 -19.74 14.56 13.01
N MET A 224 -20.63 13.75 12.41
CA MET A 224 -21.25 14.05 11.11
C MET A 224 -22.44 15.00 11.24
N TYR A 225 -23.33 14.78 12.20
CA TYR A 225 -24.69 15.34 12.17
C TYR A 225 -25.13 16.11 13.42
N ASN A 226 -24.42 15.96 14.56
CA ASN A 226 -24.84 16.50 15.86
C ASN A 226 -26.36 16.32 16.10
N PRO A 227 -26.92 15.09 16.03
CA PRO A 227 -28.36 14.88 16.00
C PRO A 227 -29.06 15.34 17.29
N LYS A 228 -30.37 15.57 17.20
CA LYS A 228 -31.23 15.94 18.35
C LYS A 228 -32.21 14.83 18.72
N GLU A 229 -32.15 13.70 18.02
CA GLU A 229 -33.03 12.54 18.15
C GLU A 229 -32.19 11.25 18.16
N ASN A 230 -32.76 10.16 18.69
CA ASN A 230 -32.08 8.87 18.80
C ASN A 230 -31.96 8.20 17.41
N ILE A 231 -30.72 8.03 16.93
CA ILE A 231 -30.45 7.47 15.60
C ILE A 231 -30.41 5.94 15.66
N PRO A 232 -31.17 5.22 14.80
CA PRO A 232 -31.16 3.77 14.77
C PRO A 232 -29.84 3.22 14.18
N LEU A 233 -29.19 2.34 14.93
CA LEU A 233 -28.07 1.52 14.45
C LEU A 233 -28.59 0.13 14.07
N HIS A 234 -28.39 -0.27 12.82
CA HIS A 234 -28.78 -1.58 12.33
C HIS A 234 -27.75 -2.65 12.73
N VAL A 235 -28.21 -3.71 13.38
CA VAL A 235 -27.41 -4.89 13.74
C VAL A 235 -28.21 -6.13 13.39
N GLN A 236 -27.57 -7.11 12.75
CA GLN A 236 -28.17 -8.43 12.50
C GLN A 236 -28.04 -9.31 13.77
N PRO A 237 -28.94 -10.28 14.03
CA PRO A 237 -28.79 -11.19 15.16
C PRO A 237 -27.44 -11.92 15.18
N SER A 238 -26.84 -12.11 16.35
CA SER A 238 -25.49 -12.67 16.55
C SER A 238 -25.24 -14.08 15.98
N THR A 239 -26.27 -14.78 15.54
CA THR A 239 -26.17 -16.09 14.86
C THR A 239 -26.07 -15.99 13.33
N ILE A 240 -26.32 -14.81 12.75
CA ILE A 240 -26.36 -14.57 11.29
C ILE A 240 -25.64 -13.29 10.83
N ASP A 241 -25.03 -12.52 11.74
CA ASP A 241 -24.38 -11.23 11.43
C ASP A 241 -23.29 -11.35 10.36
N SER A 242 -23.54 -10.78 9.18
CA SER A 242 -22.65 -10.83 8.05
C SER A 242 -21.53 -9.78 8.07
N LEU A 243 -21.68 -8.68 8.83
CA LEU A 243 -20.64 -7.64 8.93
C LEU A 243 -19.46 -8.14 9.77
N ALA A 244 -19.73 -8.95 10.79
CA ALA A 244 -18.75 -9.65 11.61
C ALA A 244 -19.10 -11.16 11.74
N PRO A 245 -18.83 -11.98 10.69
CA PRO A 245 -19.33 -13.36 10.56
C PRO A 245 -19.06 -14.29 11.74
N SER A 246 -20.13 -14.49 12.50
CA SER A 246 -20.27 -15.44 13.60
C SER A 246 -21.13 -16.66 13.25
N TYR A 247 -21.72 -16.69 12.05
CA TYR A 247 -22.48 -17.85 11.56
C TYR A 247 -21.57 -19.04 11.24
N SER A 248 -22.06 -20.26 11.47
CA SER A 248 -21.32 -21.47 11.16
C SER A 248 -21.22 -21.69 9.65
N CYS A 249 -20.00 -21.68 9.11
CA CYS A 249 -19.71 -22.09 7.73
C CYS A 249 -18.59 -23.15 7.74
N PRO A 250 -18.95 -24.45 7.83
CA PRO A 250 -17.97 -25.54 7.91
C PRO A 250 -16.96 -25.57 6.76
N ALA A 251 -17.35 -25.12 5.56
CA ALA A 251 -16.45 -24.99 4.42
C ALA A 251 -15.36 -23.92 4.66
N ALA A 252 -15.74 -22.75 5.19
CA ALA A 252 -14.76 -21.72 5.53
C ALA A 252 -13.87 -22.15 6.69
N SER A 253 -14.44 -22.77 7.73
CA SER A 253 -13.68 -23.30 8.88
C SER A 253 -12.64 -24.34 8.43
N PHE A 254 -13.03 -25.29 7.58
CA PHE A 254 -12.12 -26.29 7.00
C PHE A 254 -11.02 -25.65 6.15
N LEU A 255 -11.37 -24.65 5.31
CA LEU A 255 -10.38 -23.96 4.51
C LEU A 255 -9.35 -23.26 5.40
N TYR A 256 -9.76 -22.41 6.34
CA TYR A 256 -8.80 -21.73 7.24
C TYR A 256 -7.96 -22.72 8.07
N SER A 257 -8.54 -23.80 8.61
CA SER A 257 -7.78 -24.78 9.40
C SER A 257 -6.86 -25.68 8.57
N SER A 258 -7.00 -25.69 7.24
CA SER A 258 -6.12 -26.46 6.34
C SER A 258 -4.77 -25.79 6.05
N TYR A 259 -4.63 -24.47 6.29
CA TYR A 259 -3.40 -23.72 6.01
C TYR A 259 -3.04 -22.61 7.02
N GLY A 260 -3.97 -22.13 7.83
CA GLY A 260 -3.74 -21.01 8.76
C GLY A 260 -3.46 -21.47 10.18
N VAL A 261 -3.90 -20.65 11.14
CA VAL A 261 -3.79 -20.85 12.59
C VAL A 261 -4.17 -22.28 12.99
N GLY A 262 -3.29 -22.94 13.74
CA GLY A 262 -3.48 -24.32 14.20
C GLY A 262 -3.34 -25.41 13.13
N SER A 263 -3.06 -25.07 11.87
CA SER A 263 -2.77 -26.07 10.83
C SER A 263 -1.37 -26.67 10.96
N SER A 264 -1.19 -27.88 10.44
CA SER A 264 0.11 -28.55 10.30
C SER A 264 0.80 -28.27 8.96
N ALA A 265 0.31 -27.30 8.17
CA ALA A 265 0.88 -26.96 6.89
C ALA A 265 2.31 -26.42 7.05
N SER A 266 3.26 -26.89 6.25
CA SER A 266 4.70 -26.54 6.39
C SER A 266 4.97 -25.06 6.13
N ASN A 267 4.22 -24.45 5.20
CA ASN A 267 4.27 -23.03 4.87
C ASN A 267 3.74 -22.11 5.99
N TRP A 268 2.92 -22.63 6.90
CA TRP A 268 2.49 -21.96 8.14
C TRP A 268 3.42 -22.28 9.32
N THR A 269 3.72 -23.55 9.56
CA THR A 269 4.54 -23.96 10.71
C THR A 269 6.02 -23.54 10.60
N ALA A 270 6.48 -23.11 9.43
CA ALA A 270 7.81 -22.56 9.20
C ALA A 270 8.15 -21.34 10.08
N HIS A 271 7.25 -20.36 10.21
CA HIS A 271 7.57 -19.17 11.02
C HIS A 271 7.55 -19.52 12.51
N LEU A 272 6.55 -20.25 12.98
CA LEU A 272 6.46 -20.74 14.37
C LEU A 272 7.72 -21.50 14.80
N THR A 273 8.24 -22.36 13.91
CA THR A 273 9.47 -23.11 14.13
C THR A 273 10.69 -22.19 14.22
N ALA A 274 10.82 -21.23 13.30
CA ALA A 274 11.92 -20.27 13.30
C ALA A 274 11.87 -19.30 14.50
N THR A 275 10.68 -19.02 15.04
CA THR A 275 10.46 -18.10 16.16
C THR A 275 10.33 -18.78 17.53
N ALA A 276 10.54 -20.09 17.64
CA ALA A 276 10.52 -20.80 18.93
C ALA A 276 11.43 -20.14 20.01
N PRO A 277 12.62 -19.58 19.70
CA PRO A 277 13.41 -18.82 20.67
C PRO A 277 12.76 -17.49 21.10
N LEU A 278 12.00 -16.83 20.21
CA LEU A 278 11.26 -15.60 20.51
C LEU A 278 10.06 -15.90 21.41
N PHE A 279 9.29 -16.97 21.12
CA PHE A 279 8.23 -17.44 22.02
C PHE A 279 8.82 -17.76 23.41
N THR A 280 9.87 -18.58 23.49
CA THR A 280 10.55 -18.90 24.76
C THR A 280 10.97 -17.66 25.55
N ALA A 281 11.49 -16.63 24.86
CA ALA A 281 11.88 -15.37 25.50
C ALA A 281 10.66 -14.57 25.98
N LEU A 282 9.60 -14.47 25.18
CA LEU A 282 8.36 -13.78 25.55
C LEU A 282 7.64 -14.48 26.70
N ASP A 283 7.52 -15.80 26.67
CA ASP A 283 6.96 -16.65 27.74
C ASP A 283 7.68 -16.41 29.07
N SER A 284 9.02 -16.30 29.04
CA SER A 284 9.84 -16.00 30.22
C SER A 284 9.59 -14.60 30.82
N ILE A 285 8.95 -13.70 30.07
CA ILE A 285 8.57 -12.35 30.51
C ILE A 285 7.08 -12.29 30.91
N SER A 286 6.21 -12.91 30.11
CA SER A 286 4.74 -12.90 30.26
C SER A 286 4.21 -13.89 31.31
N GLY A 287 4.96 -14.95 31.59
CA GLY A 287 4.50 -16.10 32.37
C GLY A 287 3.53 -17.02 31.61
N VAL A 288 3.38 -16.87 30.29
CA VAL A 288 2.61 -17.78 29.44
C VAL A 288 3.20 -19.20 29.51
N PRO A 289 2.39 -20.26 29.64
CA PRO A 289 2.89 -21.64 29.66
C PRO A 289 3.57 -22.03 28.34
N THR A 290 4.74 -22.66 28.41
CA THR A 290 5.54 -23.10 27.24
C THR A 290 4.91 -24.21 26.40
N ASP A 291 3.76 -24.72 26.83
CA ASP A 291 2.91 -25.71 26.16
C ASP A 291 1.55 -25.13 25.71
N SER A 292 1.40 -23.80 25.74
CA SER A 292 0.16 -23.10 25.39
C SER A 292 -0.13 -23.13 23.90
N SER A 293 -0.89 -24.15 23.46
CA SER A 293 -1.31 -24.31 22.07
C SER A 293 -2.22 -23.19 21.54
N GLU A 294 -2.71 -22.28 22.40
CA GLU A 294 -3.37 -21.02 22.01
C GLU A 294 -2.33 -19.95 21.63
N TRP A 295 -1.27 -19.79 22.42
CA TRP A 295 -0.29 -18.69 22.29
C TRP A 295 0.88 -19.00 21.35
N HIS A 296 1.09 -20.26 21.00
CA HIS A 296 2.23 -20.71 20.18
C HIS A 296 1.81 -21.25 18.80
N ASN A 297 0.53 -21.14 18.44
CA ASN A 297 0.04 -21.47 17.10
C ASN A 297 -0.01 -20.25 16.15
N TRP A 298 0.16 -19.04 16.70
CA TRP A 298 0.27 -17.73 16.02
C TRP A 298 0.76 -16.63 16.99
N PHE A 299 1.04 -15.43 16.50
CA PHE A 299 1.50 -14.27 17.29
C PHE A 299 0.40 -13.30 17.74
N ASP A 300 -0.87 -13.44 17.35
CA ASP A 300 -1.94 -12.45 17.63
C ASP A 300 -2.04 -12.03 19.11
N HIS A 301 -1.94 -12.99 20.04
CA HIS A 301 -1.96 -12.71 21.47
C HIS A 301 -0.81 -11.78 21.90
N TYR A 302 0.40 -12.04 21.41
CA TYR A 302 1.56 -11.18 21.66
C TYR A 302 1.49 -9.86 20.87
N TYR A 303 0.96 -9.88 19.64
CA TYR A 303 0.81 -8.72 18.78
C TYR A 303 -0.13 -7.69 19.39
N ASP A 304 -1.39 -8.06 19.65
CA ASP A 304 -2.43 -7.18 20.18
C ASP A 304 -2.06 -6.61 21.56
N ASN A 305 -1.47 -7.46 22.41
CA ASN A 305 -0.97 -7.07 23.71
C ASN A 305 0.09 -5.97 23.62
N LEU A 306 1.13 -6.19 22.81
CA LEU A 306 2.25 -5.26 22.74
C LEU A 306 1.89 -4.00 21.94
N SER A 307 1.13 -4.11 20.85
CA SER A 307 0.74 -2.96 20.02
C SER A 307 -0.17 -2.02 20.79
N ALA A 308 -1.17 -2.55 21.51
CA ALA A 308 -2.08 -1.75 22.31
C ALA A 308 -1.35 -0.96 23.40
N ARG A 309 -0.32 -1.52 24.05
CA ARG A 309 0.44 -0.79 25.07
C ARG A 309 1.14 0.42 24.49
N GLN A 310 2.01 0.21 23.50
CA GLN A 310 2.79 1.30 22.90
C GLN A 310 1.87 2.38 22.37
N CYS A 311 0.75 1.97 21.78
CA CYS A 311 -0.24 2.87 21.22
C CYS A 311 -0.92 3.78 22.25
N HIS A 312 -1.11 3.32 23.48
CA HIS A 312 -1.63 4.11 24.60
C HIS A 312 -0.50 4.69 25.48
N ALA A 313 0.70 4.84 24.92
CA ALA A 313 1.93 5.29 25.60
C ALA A 313 2.29 4.50 26.88
N LYS A 314 1.78 3.26 27.02
CA LYS A 314 2.11 2.35 28.13
C LYS A 314 3.42 1.59 27.81
N PRO A 315 4.27 1.34 28.81
CA PRO A 315 5.56 0.69 28.58
C PRO A 315 5.40 -0.76 28.13
N LEU A 316 6.43 -1.29 27.46
CA LEU A 316 6.52 -2.72 27.18
C LEU A 316 6.61 -3.52 28.50
N PRO A 317 6.01 -4.72 28.57
CA PRO A 317 5.89 -5.48 29.81
C PRO A 317 7.23 -6.02 30.32
N CYS A 318 7.32 -6.17 31.64
CA CYS A 318 8.44 -6.80 32.35
C CYS A 318 7.93 -7.92 33.25
N ASN A 319 8.79 -8.91 33.51
CA ASN A 319 8.46 -10.04 34.37
C ASN A 319 8.14 -9.55 35.80
N ILE A 320 6.97 -9.91 36.31
CA ILE A 320 6.48 -9.48 37.63
C ILE A 320 7.34 -9.93 38.82
N THR A 321 8.20 -10.95 38.67
CA THR A 321 9.15 -11.40 39.70
C THR A 321 10.59 -10.95 39.43
N ASN A 322 10.91 -10.55 38.19
CA ASN A 322 12.16 -9.90 37.82
C ASN A 322 11.91 -8.67 36.92
N PRO A 323 11.63 -7.48 37.51
CA PRO A 323 11.33 -6.27 36.75
C PRO A 323 12.46 -5.73 35.86
N THR A 324 13.66 -6.35 35.87
CA THR A 324 14.75 -6.02 34.92
C THR A 324 14.65 -6.81 33.61
N LEU A 325 13.86 -7.88 33.58
CA LEU A 325 13.63 -8.73 32.41
C LEU A 325 12.36 -8.24 31.69
N CYS A 326 12.54 -7.38 30.69
CA CYS A 326 11.48 -6.73 29.93
C CYS A 326 11.46 -7.14 28.45
N VAL A 327 10.29 -7.05 27.81
CA VAL A 327 10.19 -7.11 26.34
C VAL A 327 10.93 -5.91 25.76
N SER A 328 11.99 -6.16 25.02
CA SER A 328 12.74 -5.11 24.29
C SER A 328 11.95 -4.60 23.08
N GLN A 329 12.25 -3.38 22.62
CA GLN A 329 11.65 -2.85 21.38
C GLN A 329 11.91 -3.78 20.20
N GLN A 330 13.11 -4.39 20.09
CA GLN A 330 13.42 -5.33 19.02
C GLN A 330 12.53 -6.57 19.03
N GLN A 331 12.17 -7.09 20.21
CA GLN A 331 11.19 -8.18 20.33
C GLN A 331 9.79 -7.72 19.93
N ALA A 332 9.34 -6.56 20.41
CA ALA A 332 8.04 -5.98 20.06
C ALA A 332 7.92 -5.73 18.54
N ASP A 333 8.90 -5.06 17.93
CA ASP A 333 8.99 -4.84 16.48
C ASP A 333 8.95 -6.15 15.70
N THR A 334 9.61 -7.20 16.21
CA THR A 334 9.63 -8.51 15.55
C THR A 334 8.28 -9.21 15.64
N VAL A 335 7.60 -9.14 16.80
CA VAL A 335 6.20 -9.55 16.93
C VAL A 335 5.30 -8.75 15.98
N TYR A 336 5.52 -7.44 15.80
CA TYR A 336 4.73 -6.62 14.87
C TYR A 336 4.93 -7.05 13.41
N ARG A 337 6.18 -7.35 12.98
CA ARG A 337 6.44 -7.90 11.64
C ARG A 337 5.82 -9.30 11.46
N LEU A 338 5.85 -10.14 12.50
CA LEU A 338 5.30 -11.51 12.47
C LEU A 338 3.77 -11.52 12.42
N GLY A 339 3.06 -10.75 13.25
CA GLY A 339 1.60 -10.66 13.19
C GLY A 339 1.10 -10.11 11.84
N GLN A 340 1.82 -9.15 11.25
CA GLN A 340 1.55 -8.65 9.90
C GLN A 340 1.77 -9.73 8.83
N TYR A 341 2.81 -10.57 8.97
CA TYR A 341 3.06 -11.72 8.11
C TYR A 341 1.96 -12.78 8.22
N GLU A 342 1.54 -13.13 9.43
CA GLU A 342 0.43 -14.05 9.67
C GLU A 342 -0.87 -13.55 9.05
N TYR A 343 -1.18 -12.26 9.20
CA TYR A 343 -2.37 -11.65 8.60
C TYR A 343 -2.32 -11.67 7.07
N SER A 344 -1.17 -11.34 6.48
CA SER A 344 -0.94 -11.49 5.03
C SER A 344 -1.12 -12.94 4.61
N PHE A 345 -0.59 -13.90 5.37
CA PHE A 345 -0.64 -15.31 5.02
C PHE A 345 -2.06 -15.88 5.08
N ILE A 346 -2.78 -15.62 6.18
CA ILE A 346 -4.15 -16.09 6.41
C ILE A 346 -5.10 -15.52 5.35
N TYR A 347 -5.01 -14.22 5.04
CA TYR A 347 -6.01 -13.57 4.20
C TYR A 347 -5.57 -13.39 2.74
N ARG A 348 -4.27 -13.48 2.40
CA ARG A 348 -3.80 -13.12 1.06
C ARG A 348 -2.79 -14.06 0.39
N ASP A 349 -1.79 -14.59 1.10
CA ASP A 349 -0.70 -15.37 0.47
C ASP A 349 -1.03 -16.85 0.23
N SER A 350 -1.98 -17.42 0.97
CA SER A 350 -2.47 -18.78 0.73
C SER A 350 -3.35 -18.85 -0.53
N PRO A 351 -3.14 -19.82 -1.45
CA PRO A 351 -4.03 -20.05 -2.60
C PRO A 351 -5.49 -20.36 -2.24
N LEU A 352 -5.75 -20.73 -0.98
CA LEU A 352 -7.09 -21.00 -0.47
C LEU A 352 -7.76 -19.75 0.16
N SER A 353 -7.05 -18.62 0.28
CA SER A 353 -7.53 -17.47 1.05
C SER A 353 -8.77 -16.82 0.43
N LEU A 354 -8.82 -16.64 -0.89
CA LEU A 354 -10.00 -16.13 -1.60
C LEU A 354 -11.23 -17.04 -1.39
N GLN A 355 -11.03 -18.37 -1.41
CA GLN A 355 -12.13 -19.31 -1.18
C GLN A 355 -12.60 -19.26 0.28
N ALA A 356 -11.67 -19.14 1.23
CA ALA A 356 -11.97 -19.01 2.65
C ALA A 356 -12.69 -17.69 2.97
N ALA A 357 -12.27 -16.58 2.35
CA ALA A 357 -12.90 -15.26 2.45
C ALA A 357 -14.27 -15.25 1.78
N ALA A 358 -14.42 -15.77 0.56
CA ALA A 358 -15.72 -15.90 -0.10
C ALA A 358 -16.69 -16.78 0.70
N ALA A 359 -16.22 -17.89 1.28
CA ALA A 359 -17.05 -18.77 2.12
C ALA A 359 -17.40 -18.17 3.50
N SER A 360 -16.59 -17.25 4.04
CA SER A 360 -16.84 -16.61 5.36
C SER A 360 -17.39 -15.19 5.29
N TYR A 361 -17.36 -14.52 4.14
CA TYR A 361 -17.75 -13.11 3.97
C TYR A 361 -18.70 -12.90 2.78
N GLY A 362 -18.91 -13.92 1.94
CA GLY A 362 -19.71 -13.82 0.72
C GLY A 362 -21.17 -13.39 0.93
N VAL A 363 -21.74 -13.64 2.12
CA VAL A 363 -23.07 -13.12 2.48
C VAL A 363 -23.06 -11.59 2.52
N PHE A 364 -22.08 -10.98 3.17
CA PHE A 364 -21.94 -9.52 3.22
C PHE A 364 -21.58 -8.94 1.85
N MET A 365 -20.71 -9.60 1.09
CA MET A 365 -20.41 -9.18 -0.28
C MET A 365 -21.65 -9.26 -1.20
N ALA A 366 -22.57 -10.19 -0.95
CA ALA A 366 -23.85 -10.24 -1.65
C ALA A 366 -24.81 -9.12 -1.21
N GLU A 367 -24.83 -8.77 0.08
CA GLU A 367 -25.57 -7.61 0.60
C GLU A 367 -25.07 -6.30 -0.02
N VAL A 368 -23.76 -6.04 -0.02
CA VAL A 368 -23.15 -4.86 -0.68
C VAL A 368 -23.47 -4.82 -2.18
N ALA A 369 -23.35 -5.97 -2.87
CA ALA A 369 -23.67 -6.04 -4.29
C ALA A 369 -25.16 -5.82 -4.59
N GLU A 370 -26.07 -6.20 -3.68
CA GLU A 370 -27.50 -5.91 -3.84
C GLU A 370 -27.84 -4.47 -3.48
N ASN A 371 -27.22 -3.88 -2.44
CA ASN A 371 -27.35 -2.45 -2.11
C ASN A 371 -27.05 -1.58 -3.35
N MET A 372 -25.89 -1.81 -3.98
CA MET A 372 -25.47 -1.09 -5.19
C MET A 372 -26.47 -1.26 -6.34
N ARG A 373 -26.93 -2.49 -6.61
CA ARG A 373 -27.92 -2.77 -7.66
C ARG A 373 -29.26 -2.09 -7.38
N ALA A 374 -29.73 -2.13 -6.13
CA ALA A 374 -31.03 -1.59 -5.74
C ALA A 374 -31.09 -0.07 -5.91
N VAL A 375 -30.01 0.65 -5.57
CA VAL A 375 -29.87 2.09 -5.85
C VAL A 375 -29.81 2.34 -7.37
N LEU A 376 -28.97 1.60 -8.12
CA LEU A 376 -28.84 1.75 -9.57
C LEU A 376 -30.14 1.53 -10.38
N VAL A 377 -31.11 0.78 -9.84
CA VAL A 377 -32.44 0.60 -10.46
C VAL A 377 -33.57 1.36 -9.75
N GLY A 378 -33.25 2.29 -8.86
CA GLY A 378 -34.22 3.14 -8.16
C GLY A 378 -35.17 2.40 -7.21
N LYS A 379 -34.82 1.19 -6.76
CA LYS A 379 -35.58 0.41 -5.77
C LYS A 379 -35.29 0.85 -4.33
N ASP A 380 -34.13 1.44 -4.10
CA ASP A 380 -33.68 1.89 -2.78
C ASP A 380 -33.42 3.40 -2.79
N LYS A 381 -33.71 4.05 -1.66
CA LYS A 381 -33.47 5.47 -1.41
C LYS A 381 -32.18 5.73 -0.64
N VAL A 382 -31.62 4.71 0.02
CA VAL A 382 -30.42 4.83 0.85
C VAL A 382 -29.19 4.96 -0.04
N ILE A 383 -28.78 6.19 -0.33
CA ILE A 383 -27.60 6.51 -1.16
C ILE A 383 -26.29 6.48 -0.36
N TYR A 384 -26.34 6.57 0.97
CA TYR A 384 -25.19 6.46 1.86
C TYR A 384 -25.39 5.37 2.91
N ARG A 385 -24.51 4.36 2.89
CA ARG A 385 -24.40 3.33 3.93
C ARG A 385 -23.09 3.46 4.68
N HIS A 386 -23.12 3.21 5.97
CA HIS A 386 -21.93 3.26 6.81
C HIS A 386 -21.85 2.04 7.73
N ASN A 387 -20.82 1.22 7.56
CA ASN A 387 -20.63 -0.05 8.24
C ASN A 387 -19.42 0.01 9.18
N VAL A 388 -19.66 -0.02 10.50
CA VAL A 388 -18.60 -0.05 11.52
C VAL A 388 -18.29 -1.52 11.88
N ALA A 389 -17.08 -1.95 11.54
CA ALA A 389 -16.67 -3.35 11.47
C ALA A 389 -15.44 -3.66 12.35
N HIS A 390 -14.81 -4.83 12.15
CA HIS A 390 -13.59 -5.28 12.84
C HIS A 390 -12.44 -5.47 11.85
N ASP A 391 -11.19 -5.51 12.31
CA ASP A 391 -10.04 -5.81 11.45
C ASP A 391 -10.25 -7.10 10.64
N GLY A 392 -10.81 -8.15 11.24
CA GLY A 392 -11.14 -9.42 10.56
C GLY A 392 -12.24 -9.32 9.49
N SER A 393 -13.09 -8.29 9.53
CA SER A 393 -14.05 -7.98 8.46
C SER A 393 -13.32 -7.35 7.27
N LEU A 394 -12.46 -6.36 7.54
CA LEU A 394 -11.65 -5.69 6.54
C LEU A 394 -10.65 -6.65 5.89
N ALA A 395 -10.06 -7.58 6.66
CA ALA A 395 -9.17 -8.61 6.16
C ALA A 395 -9.83 -9.49 5.08
N ARG A 396 -11.09 -9.89 5.32
CA ARG A 396 -11.89 -10.69 4.37
C ARG A 396 -12.32 -9.87 3.16
N LEU A 397 -12.65 -8.59 3.32
CA LEU A 397 -12.92 -7.68 2.21
C LEU A 397 -11.69 -7.50 1.31
N LEU A 398 -10.51 -7.21 1.88
CA LEU A 398 -9.25 -7.06 1.14
C LEU A 398 -8.80 -8.36 0.47
N SER A 399 -9.07 -9.52 1.10
CA SER A 399 -8.89 -10.84 0.52
C SER A 399 -9.80 -11.06 -0.70
N PHE A 400 -11.08 -10.73 -0.59
CA PHE A 400 -12.06 -10.84 -1.67
C PHE A 400 -11.74 -9.91 -2.86
N LEU A 401 -11.21 -8.71 -2.56
CA LEU A 401 -10.68 -7.75 -3.54
C LEU A 401 -9.29 -8.12 -4.08
N GLN A 402 -8.67 -9.19 -3.57
CA GLN A 402 -7.38 -9.73 -4.01
C GLN A 402 -6.22 -8.71 -4.08
N VAL A 403 -6.18 -7.74 -3.16
CA VAL A 403 -5.20 -6.62 -3.17
C VAL A 403 -3.76 -7.08 -3.46
N GLU A 404 -3.04 -6.42 -4.38
CA GLU A 404 -1.78 -6.94 -4.94
C GLU A 404 -0.75 -7.34 -3.88
N GLN A 405 -0.69 -6.58 -2.81
CA GLN A 405 0.23 -6.71 -1.69
C GLN A 405 -0.50 -6.08 -0.50
N MET A 406 -0.24 -6.55 0.72
CA MET A 406 -0.84 -5.95 1.92
C MET A 406 -0.20 -4.58 2.30
N VAL A 407 0.64 -3.99 1.40
CA VAL A 407 1.24 -2.62 1.35
C VAL A 407 1.60 -2.22 -0.11
N TRP A 408 2.33 -1.11 -0.40
CA TRP A 408 2.53 -0.48 -1.74
C TRP A 408 4.00 0.06 -1.95
N VAL A 409 4.56 0.63 -3.06
CA VAL A 409 4.46 0.60 -4.57
C VAL A 409 5.76 1.17 -5.22
N ALA A 410 6.16 0.77 -6.45
CA ALA A 410 7.53 0.85 -7.05
C ALA A 410 8.17 2.23 -7.40
N HIS A 411 9.51 2.27 -7.57
CA HIS A 411 10.38 3.44 -7.90
C HIS A 411 10.13 4.71 -7.06
N ALA A 412 9.84 4.51 -5.77
CA ALA A 412 9.25 5.53 -4.92
C ALA A 412 10.23 6.66 -4.55
N LYS A 413 11.47 6.34 -4.15
CA LYS A 413 12.49 7.35 -3.80
C LYS A 413 13.05 8.01 -5.07
N GLY A 414 12.85 9.33 -5.21
CA GLY A 414 13.38 10.10 -6.32
C GLY A 414 13.04 11.60 -6.26
N HIS A 415 13.81 12.42 -6.98
CA HIS A 415 13.63 13.87 -7.07
C HIS A 415 13.61 14.33 -8.52
N LEU A 416 12.92 15.45 -8.79
CA LEU A 416 12.93 16.12 -10.09
C LEU A 416 13.96 17.24 -10.16
N LEU A 417 14.49 17.43 -11.36
CA LEU A 417 15.47 18.43 -11.74
C LEU A 417 15.06 19.05 -13.07
N THR A 418 15.58 20.24 -13.39
CA THR A 418 15.39 20.92 -14.68
C THR A 418 16.72 21.16 -15.36
N GLY A 419 16.68 21.27 -16.68
CA GLY A 419 17.86 21.63 -17.48
C GLY A 419 17.54 21.81 -18.95
N THR A 420 18.58 21.77 -19.79
CA THR A 420 18.48 21.99 -21.23
C THR A 420 19.09 20.83 -22.01
N PHE A 421 18.37 20.36 -23.04
CA PHE A 421 18.94 19.53 -24.10
C PHE A 421 19.38 20.42 -25.27
N THR A 422 20.58 20.17 -25.80
CA THR A 422 21.11 20.80 -27.01
C THR A 422 21.46 19.70 -28.02
N PRO A 423 20.76 19.60 -29.17
CA PRO A 423 21.04 18.57 -30.15
C PRO A 423 22.40 18.75 -30.83
N SER A 424 22.97 17.61 -31.21
CA SER A 424 24.14 17.53 -32.07
C SER A 424 23.82 17.97 -33.51
N ALA A 425 24.85 18.33 -34.29
CA ALA A 425 24.69 18.51 -35.73
C ALA A 425 24.20 17.23 -36.45
N THR A 426 24.43 16.05 -35.87
CA THR A 426 24.11 14.74 -36.45
C THR A 426 22.66 14.29 -36.24
N SER A 427 21.97 14.69 -35.17
CA SER A 427 20.61 14.19 -34.86
C SER A 427 19.57 14.57 -35.92
N SER A 428 19.66 15.77 -36.48
CA SER A 428 18.79 16.27 -37.55
C SER A 428 18.83 15.41 -38.83
N SER A 429 19.87 14.60 -39.02
CA SER A 429 20.01 13.66 -40.16
C SER A 429 19.32 12.31 -39.94
N LEU A 430 18.92 12.00 -38.70
CA LEU A 430 18.30 10.72 -38.33
C LEU A 430 16.79 10.84 -38.11
N THR A 431 16.29 12.03 -37.77
CA THR A 431 14.89 12.20 -37.36
C THR A 431 14.35 13.62 -37.63
N THR A 432 13.05 13.72 -37.93
CA THR A 432 12.30 14.99 -37.99
C THR A 432 11.89 15.53 -36.61
N ALA A 433 12.13 14.81 -35.52
CA ALA A 433 11.56 15.14 -34.22
C ALA A 433 12.04 16.50 -33.67
N PRO A 434 11.16 17.33 -33.07
CA PRO A 434 11.49 18.73 -32.81
C PRO A 434 12.68 18.94 -31.88
N HIS A 435 12.79 18.16 -30.79
CA HIS A 435 13.90 18.25 -29.84
C HIS A 435 15.27 17.94 -30.46
N PHE A 436 15.32 17.18 -31.56
CA PHE A 436 16.55 16.87 -32.30
C PHE A 436 16.87 17.85 -33.44
N ASN A 437 16.03 18.88 -33.65
CA ASN A 437 16.12 19.86 -34.74
C ASN A 437 16.01 21.33 -34.28
N HIS A 438 15.53 21.61 -33.06
CA HIS A 438 15.54 22.95 -32.46
C HIS A 438 16.94 23.33 -31.94
N PRO A 439 17.26 24.63 -31.76
CA PRO A 439 18.55 25.05 -31.19
C PRO A 439 18.81 24.50 -29.78
N SER A 440 17.75 24.36 -28.97
CA SER A 440 17.75 23.66 -27.69
C SER A 440 16.32 23.25 -27.33
N THR A 441 16.13 22.50 -26.24
CA THR A 441 14.83 22.08 -25.72
C THR A 441 14.89 21.94 -24.18
N PRO A 442 14.01 22.59 -23.40
CA PRO A 442 13.98 22.41 -21.95
C PRO A 442 13.63 20.97 -21.56
N VAL A 443 14.24 20.48 -20.48
CA VAL A 443 13.97 19.14 -19.93
C VAL A 443 13.59 19.15 -18.45
N THR A 444 12.71 18.23 -18.07
CA THR A 444 12.57 17.77 -16.66
C THR A 444 13.26 16.41 -16.56
N VAL A 445 14.16 16.24 -15.60
CA VAL A 445 14.86 14.97 -15.31
C VAL A 445 14.42 14.45 -13.95
N ARG A 446 14.24 13.13 -13.81
CA ARG A 446 14.03 12.45 -12.52
C ARG A 446 15.14 11.44 -12.26
N PHE A 447 15.84 11.55 -11.13
CA PHE A 447 16.66 10.45 -10.60
C PHE A 447 15.87 9.64 -9.57
N SER A 448 16.12 8.33 -9.50
CA SER A 448 15.41 7.42 -8.58
C SER A 448 16.19 6.16 -8.21
N SER A 449 15.85 5.58 -7.06
CA SER A 449 16.25 4.23 -6.65
C SER A 449 15.18 3.21 -7.09
N SER A 450 15.56 1.94 -7.33
CA SER A 450 14.68 0.99 -8.05
C SER A 450 13.42 0.56 -7.30
N THR A 451 13.45 0.53 -5.97
CA THR A 451 12.43 -0.16 -5.16
C THR A 451 11.19 0.68 -4.88
N GLY A 452 10.16 0.01 -4.36
CA GLY A 452 8.92 0.65 -3.94
C GLY A 452 8.91 1.25 -2.54
N PHE A 453 10.08 1.51 -1.96
CA PHE A 453 10.20 2.04 -0.61
C PHE A 453 10.73 3.48 -0.70
N PRO A 454 9.90 4.52 -0.43
CA PRO A 454 10.30 5.92 -0.60
C PRO A 454 11.46 6.34 0.32
N LYS A 455 11.71 5.56 1.37
CA LYS A 455 12.78 5.76 2.35
C LYS A 455 13.85 4.65 2.29
N ILE A 456 14.05 3.98 1.15
CA ILE A 456 15.19 3.05 0.98
C ILE A 456 16.52 3.79 1.09
N ALA A 457 17.48 3.19 1.78
CA ALA A 457 18.83 3.71 1.86
C ALA A 457 19.54 3.58 0.50
N ASP A 458 20.27 4.61 0.06
CA ASP A 458 21.03 4.55 -1.20
C ASP A 458 22.25 3.62 -1.11
N THR A 459 22.63 3.25 0.11
CA THR A 459 23.64 2.24 0.45
C THR A 459 23.13 0.80 0.31
N ASP A 460 21.80 0.57 0.25
CA ASP A 460 21.22 -0.76 0.05
C ASP A 460 21.48 -1.26 -1.38
N PRO A 461 22.10 -2.45 -1.59
CA PRO A 461 22.29 -3.00 -2.93
C PRO A 461 20.97 -3.25 -3.69
N ASN A 462 19.85 -3.44 -2.99
CA ASN A 462 18.52 -3.57 -3.60
C ASN A 462 18.01 -2.24 -4.19
N ALA A 463 18.61 -1.09 -3.84
CA ALA A 463 18.27 0.21 -4.42
C ALA A 463 18.80 0.37 -5.88
N ASN A 464 19.74 -0.47 -6.30
CA ASN A 464 20.23 -0.55 -7.68
C ASN A 464 19.32 -1.48 -8.54
N PRO A 465 19.16 -1.25 -9.85
CA PRO A 465 19.79 -0.19 -10.66
C PRO A 465 19.13 1.17 -10.44
N ARG A 466 19.90 2.26 -10.61
CA ARG A 466 19.37 3.61 -10.52
C ARG A 466 18.56 3.95 -11.77
N GLY A 467 17.41 4.60 -11.61
CA GLY A 467 16.57 5.03 -12.72
C GLY A 467 16.78 6.51 -13.05
N ILE A 468 16.87 6.84 -14.34
CA ILE A 468 16.74 8.20 -14.86
C ILE A 468 15.53 8.27 -15.80
N ALA A 469 14.70 9.29 -15.65
CA ALA A 469 13.67 9.63 -16.65
C ALA A 469 13.89 11.06 -17.13
N ILE A 470 13.85 11.28 -18.44
CA ILE A 470 14.05 12.60 -19.07
C ILE A 470 12.81 12.92 -19.88
N ARG A 471 12.18 14.06 -19.60
CA ARG A 471 11.12 14.67 -20.40
C ARG A 471 11.68 15.78 -21.26
N PHE A 472 11.40 15.75 -22.55
CA PHE A 472 11.65 16.86 -23.47
C PHE A 472 10.35 17.67 -23.65
N HIS A 473 10.36 18.94 -23.25
CA HIS A 473 9.19 19.82 -23.35
C HIS A 473 9.14 20.47 -24.73
N LEU A 474 8.19 20.05 -25.57
CA LEU A 474 8.07 20.52 -26.95
C LEU A 474 7.08 21.69 -27.04
N PRO A 475 7.16 22.55 -28.09
CA PRO A 475 6.12 23.53 -28.35
C PRO A 475 4.74 22.86 -28.50
N PRO A 476 3.65 23.51 -28.03
CA PRO A 476 2.30 23.00 -28.24
C PRO A 476 1.96 23.00 -29.74
N LYS A 477 1.11 22.06 -30.16
CA LYS A 477 0.52 22.08 -31.50
C LYS A 477 -0.59 23.12 -31.58
N GLU A 478 -1.09 23.40 -32.80
CA GLU A 478 -2.20 24.34 -33.05
C GLU A 478 -3.51 23.96 -32.30
N ASP A 479 -3.65 22.71 -31.86
CA ASP A 479 -4.75 22.24 -31.00
C ASP A 479 -4.61 22.65 -29.51
N GLY A 480 -3.55 23.41 -29.16
CA GLY A 480 -3.28 23.90 -27.82
C GLY A 480 -2.73 22.86 -26.84
N ARG A 481 -2.55 21.59 -27.25
CA ARG A 481 -2.08 20.53 -26.34
C ARG A 481 -0.57 20.66 -26.11
N ARG A 482 -0.16 20.62 -24.83
CA ARG A 482 1.26 20.57 -24.42
C ARG A 482 1.90 19.27 -24.90
N GLN A 483 2.73 19.32 -25.94
CA GLN A 483 3.43 18.14 -26.43
C GLN A 483 4.73 17.91 -25.65
N HIS A 484 5.03 16.66 -25.37
CA HIS A 484 6.27 16.21 -24.76
C HIS A 484 6.61 14.82 -25.30
N THR A 485 7.85 14.38 -25.06
CA THR A 485 8.31 13.01 -25.30
C THR A 485 9.29 12.66 -24.19
N ASP A 486 9.37 11.38 -23.80
CA ASP A 486 10.16 10.95 -22.66
C ASP A 486 11.12 9.80 -22.99
N ILE A 487 12.26 9.77 -22.31
CA ILE A 487 13.20 8.63 -22.29
C ILE A 487 13.26 8.13 -20.84
N ILE A 488 12.88 6.87 -20.61
CA ILE A 488 12.92 6.24 -19.29
C ILE A 488 13.96 5.11 -19.31
N ALA A 489 15.05 5.32 -18.57
CA ALA A 489 16.26 4.52 -18.59
C ALA A 489 16.73 4.13 -17.18
N HIS A 490 17.64 3.17 -17.08
CA HIS A 490 18.20 2.70 -15.82
C HIS A 490 19.67 2.26 -15.95
N SER A 491 20.40 2.18 -14.83
CA SER A 491 21.86 1.91 -14.81
C SER A 491 22.24 0.43 -14.97
N THR A 492 21.54 -0.25 -15.88
CA THR A 492 21.89 -1.58 -16.39
C THR A 492 21.38 -1.70 -17.82
N PRO A 493 22.12 -2.33 -18.75
CA PRO A 493 21.64 -2.57 -20.11
C PRO A 493 20.62 -3.72 -20.19
N TYR A 494 20.39 -4.44 -19.09
CA TYR A 494 19.58 -5.65 -19.04
C TYR A 494 18.17 -5.40 -18.49
N PHE A 495 17.18 -6.10 -19.05
CA PHE A 495 15.83 -6.25 -18.49
C PHE A 495 15.57 -7.75 -18.19
N PRO A 496 14.77 -8.11 -17.16
CA PRO A 496 14.62 -9.51 -16.75
C PRO A 496 13.90 -10.41 -17.75
N THR A 497 12.91 -9.94 -18.51
CA THR A 497 12.03 -10.79 -19.35
C THR A 497 11.54 -10.03 -20.58
N ARG A 498 11.20 -10.71 -21.68
CA ARG A 498 10.83 -10.06 -22.96
C ARG A 498 9.40 -9.54 -22.98
N THR A 499 8.45 -10.17 -22.29
CA THR A 499 7.05 -9.70 -22.23
C THR A 499 6.59 -9.37 -20.81
N GLY A 500 5.48 -8.63 -20.70
CA GLY A 500 4.81 -8.40 -19.41
C GLY A 500 4.19 -9.67 -18.79
N ALA A 501 3.83 -10.66 -19.61
CA ALA A 501 3.34 -11.95 -19.15
C ALA A 501 4.48 -12.80 -18.57
N GLU A 502 5.61 -12.86 -19.28
CA GLU A 502 6.86 -13.45 -18.77
C GLU A 502 7.37 -12.70 -17.52
N PHE A 503 7.24 -11.38 -17.45
CA PHE A 503 7.61 -10.61 -16.25
C PHE A 503 6.75 -10.99 -15.05
N LEU A 504 5.44 -11.15 -15.26
CA LEU A 504 4.51 -11.64 -14.25
C LEU A 504 4.81 -13.11 -13.87
N GLU A 505 5.29 -13.93 -14.81
CA GLU A 505 5.74 -15.30 -14.52
C GLU A 505 7.05 -15.33 -13.74
N PHE A 506 8.05 -14.52 -14.12
CA PHE A 506 9.30 -14.35 -13.38
C PHE A 506 9.03 -13.92 -11.94
N LEU A 507 8.15 -12.93 -11.76
CA LEU A 507 7.66 -12.55 -10.45
C LEU A 507 7.03 -13.77 -9.77
N LYS A 508 6.01 -14.42 -10.33
CA LYS A 508 5.37 -15.61 -9.73
C LYS A 508 6.36 -16.75 -9.38
N ALA A 509 7.43 -16.95 -10.15
CA ALA A 509 8.48 -17.93 -9.85
C ALA A 509 9.35 -17.49 -8.68
N ALA A 510 9.87 -16.25 -8.72
CA ALA A 510 10.63 -15.63 -7.63
C ALA A 510 9.78 -15.37 -6.37
N THR A 511 8.45 -15.38 -6.48
CA THR A 511 7.50 -15.09 -5.40
C THR A 511 6.62 -16.29 -4.99
N GLY A 512 6.82 -17.47 -5.60
CA GLY A 512 6.06 -18.69 -5.30
C GLY A 512 6.58 -19.47 -4.10
N GLN A 513 5.75 -20.33 -3.50
CA GLN A 513 6.16 -21.16 -2.35
C GLN A 513 7.27 -22.16 -2.71
N HIS A 514 7.39 -22.55 -3.98
CA HIS A 514 8.44 -23.41 -4.52
C HIS A 514 9.61 -22.62 -5.15
N ALA A 515 9.90 -21.39 -4.70
CA ALA A 515 10.88 -20.52 -5.38
C ALA A 515 12.30 -21.13 -5.50
N GLU A 516 12.73 -21.98 -4.57
CA GLU A 516 14.03 -22.68 -4.66
C GLU A 516 14.11 -23.68 -5.83
N GLU A 517 12.96 -24.10 -6.36
CA GLU A 517 12.83 -25.06 -7.46
C GLU A 517 12.38 -24.32 -8.74
N ALA A 518 11.36 -23.48 -8.61
CA ALA A 518 10.75 -22.70 -9.67
C ALA A 518 11.61 -21.54 -10.19
N VAL A 519 12.51 -20.95 -9.38
CA VAL A 519 13.48 -19.98 -9.89
C VAL A 519 14.52 -20.68 -10.77
N PRO A 520 15.23 -21.75 -10.35
CA PRO A 520 16.09 -22.50 -11.26
C PRO A 520 15.38 -23.01 -12.53
N GLU A 521 14.13 -23.48 -12.42
CA GLU A 521 13.33 -23.88 -13.60
C GLU A 521 13.06 -22.69 -14.53
N PHE A 522 12.55 -21.58 -13.98
CA PHE A 522 12.27 -20.37 -14.75
C PHE A 522 13.54 -19.80 -15.40
N LEU A 523 14.65 -19.70 -14.66
CA LEU A 523 15.96 -19.27 -15.18
C LEU A 523 16.54 -20.24 -16.22
N GLY A 524 16.19 -21.53 -16.16
CA GLY A 524 16.53 -22.52 -17.19
C GLY A 524 15.72 -22.36 -18.48
N ARG A 525 14.50 -21.80 -18.38
CA ARG A 525 13.67 -21.41 -19.54
C ARG A 525 13.96 -19.99 -20.04
N HIS A 526 14.45 -19.12 -19.14
CA HIS A 526 14.69 -17.70 -19.34
C HIS A 526 16.14 -17.32 -18.96
N PRO A 527 17.13 -17.72 -19.78
CA PRO A 527 18.54 -17.38 -19.54
C PRO A 527 18.81 -15.87 -19.54
N GLU A 528 17.95 -15.08 -20.20
CA GLU A 528 17.97 -13.62 -20.17
C GLU A 528 17.68 -13.05 -18.77
N THR A 529 16.81 -13.71 -18.00
CA THR A 529 16.54 -13.37 -16.60
C THR A 529 17.74 -13.70 -15.71
N ALA A 530 18.41 -14.83 -15.97
CA ALA A 530 19.61 -15.21 -15.24
C ALA A 530 20.73 -14.18 -15.47
N ARG A 531 20.92 -13.77 -16.73
CA ARG A 531 21.81 -12.68 -17.14
C ARG A 531 21.47 -11.36 -16.44
N PHE A 532 20.19 -10.96 -16.40
CA PHE A 532 19.76 -9.77 -15.65
C PHE A 532 20.10 -9.85 -14.16
N LEU A 533 19.81 -10.97 -13.49
CA LEU A 533 20.06 -11.14 -12.06
C LEU A 533 21.56 -11.11 -11.75
N GLN A 534 22.36 -11.87 -12.50
CA GLN A 534 23.81 -12.02 -12.30
C GLN A 534 24.62 -10.77 -12.70
N ALA A 535 24.11 -9.92 -13.60
CA ALA A 535 24.78 -8.70 -13.99
C ALA A 535 25.11 -7.81 -12.78
N ALA A 536 26.34 -7.30 -12.72
CA ALA A 536 26.74 -6.36 -11.69
C ALA A 536 25.89 -5.07 -11.74
N LYS A 537 25.42 -4.61 -10.57
CA LYS A 537 24.63 -3.39 -10.39
C LYS A 537 25.30 -2.57 -9.28
N PRO A 538 26.49 -2.01 -9.55
CA PRO A 538 27.28 -1.32 -8.53
C PRO A 538 26.60 -0.01 -8.09
N SER A 539 26.94 0.48 -6.90
CA SER A 539 26.43 1.76 -6.39
C SER A 539 27.29 2.91 -6.91
N PRO A 540 26.73 3.93 -7.60
CA PRO A 540 27.52 5.02 -8.17
C PRO A 540 28.10 5.98 -7.11
N GLU A 541 29.15 6.73 -7.45
CA GLU A 541 29.65 7.84 -6.61
C GLU A 541 28.61 8.96 -6.49
N SER A 542 27.89 9.22 -7.59
CA SER A 542 26.83 10.22 -7.77
C SER A 542 25.96 9.83 -8.97
N PHE A 543 24.70 10.27 -9.03
CA PHE A 543 23.91 10.17 -10.28
C PHE A 543 24.61 10.87 -11.47
N ALA A 544 25.43 11.89 -11.22
CA ALA A 544 26.23 12.61 -12.21
C ALA A 544 27.41 11.80 -12.79
N THR A 545 27.73 10.65 -12.20
CA THR A 545 28.80 9.73 -12.64
C THR A 545 28.25 8.34 -12.94
N GLU A 546 26.94 8.23 -13.16
CA GLU A 546 26.25 6.99 -13.50
C GLU A 546 25.81 7.00 -14.97
N LYS A 547 25.82 5.82 -15.60
CA LYS A 547 25.42 5.62 -17.00
C LYS A 547 24.10 4.87 -17.07
N PHE A 548 23.23 5.31 -17.96
CA PHE A 548 21.87 4.76 -18.06
C PHE A 548 21.56 4.30 -19.48
N PHE A 549 20.72 3.27 -19.58
CA PHE A 549 20.32 2.63 -20.82
C PHE A 549 18.79 2.68 -20.94
N GLY A 550 18.27 3.09 -22.10
CA GLY A 550 16.83 3.07 -22.39
C GLY A 550 16.28 1.65 -22.59
N VAL A 551 17.18 0.71 -22.89
CA VAL A 551 16.99 -0.74 -23.09
C VAL A 551 16.06 -1.14 -24.24
N ASN A 552 14.80 -0.68 -24.25
CA ASN A 552 13.92 -0.82 -25.43
C ASN A 552 14.51 -0.06 -26.63
N ALA A 553 14.20 -0.53 -27.83
CA ALA A 553 14.59 0.13 -29.08
C ALA A 553 13.53 1.12 -29.58
N PHE A 554 13.96 2.07 -30.40
CA PHE A 554 13.14 3.13 -30.98
C PHE A 554 13.51 3.37 -32.43
N LYS A 555 12.54 3.80 -33.24
CA LYS A 555 12.66 4.06 -34.68
C LYS A 555 12.80 5.56 -34.91
N LEU A 556 14.00 6.04 -35.26
CA LEU A 556 14.23 7.42 -35.70
C LEU A 556 13.91 7.55 -37.19
N ILE A 557 13.07 8.52 -37.58
CA ILE A 557 12.50 8.61 -38.93
C ILE A 557 12.79 9.97 -39.58
N LYS A 558 13.48 9.95 -40.73
CA LYS A 558 13.79 11.12 -41.56
C LYS A 558 13.47 10.81 -43.02
N GLU A 559 12.62 11.61 -43.66
CA GLU A 559 12.36 11.54 -45.12
C GLU A 559 11.99 10.13 -45.62
N GLY A 560 11.24 9.38 -44.82
CA GLY A 560 10.84 7.98 -45.10
C GLY A 560 11.90 6.92 -44.79
N LYS A 561 13.13 7.32 -44.40
CA LYS A 561 14.16 6.41 -43.90
C LYS A 561 14.00 6.22 -42.39
N THR A 562 13.90 4.96 -41.97
CA THR A 562 13.95 4.55 -40.56
C THR A 562 15.37 4.14 -40.16
N THR A 563 15.80 4.57 -38.97
CA THR A 563 17.03 4.12 -38.29
C THR A 563 16.65 3.62 -36.90
N VAL A 564 16.81 2.33 -36.63
CA VAL A 564 16.45 1.76 -35.31
C VAL A 564 17.63 1.95 -34.35
N VAL A 565 17.35 2.40 -33.13
CA VAL A 565 18.35 2.79 -32.12
C VAL A 565 17.97 2.32 -30.71
N ARG A 566 18.97 2.21 -29.82
CA ARG A 566 18.80 2.18 -28.37
C ARG A 566 19.49 3.38 -27.74
N TYR A 567 18.79 4.06 -26.83
CA TYR A 567 19.34 5.22 -26.13
C TYR A 567 20.33 4.81 -25.03
N ARG A 568 21.45 5.52 -24.98
CA ARG A 568 22.46 5.47 -23.91
C ARG A 568 22.68 6.90 -23.40
N ILE A 569 22.67 7.08 -22.09
CA ILE A 569 22.87 8.37 -21.42
C ILE A 569 24.19 8.26 -20.66
N VAL A 570 25.21 8.96 -21.13
CA VAL A 570 26.61 8.80 -20.69
C VAL A 570 27.05 10.03 -19.90
N PRO A 571 27.55 9.90 -18.67
CA PRO A 571 27.97 11.04 -17.85
C PRO A 571 29.22 11.72 -18.43
N VAL A 572 29.18 13.05 -18.59
CA VAL A 572 30.34 13.84 -19.05
C VAL A 572 31.49 13.80 -18.03
N ALA A 573 31.17 13.60 -16.74
CA ALA A 573 32.14 13.42 -15.66
C ALA A 573 32.79 12.01 -15.63
N GLY A 574 32.41 11.11 -16.54
CA GLY A 574 32.85 9.71 -16.56
C GLY A 574 32.05 8.80 -15.62
N GLU A 575 32.12 7.49 -15.88
CA GLU A 575 31.50 6.45 -15.04
C GLU A 575 32.31 6.27 -13.75
N LYS A 576 31.65 6.32 -12.59
CA LYS A 576 32.28 6.05 -11.29
C LYS A 576 31.34 5.36 -10.31
N HIS A 577 31.86 4.33 -9.65
CA HIS A 577 31.16 3.53 -8.65
C HIS A 577 31.98 3.37 -7.37
N LEU A 578 31.29 3.17 -6.26
CA LEU A 578 31.87 2.97 -4.94
C LEU A 578 32.10 1.47 -4.68
N ASP A 579 33.21 1.13 -4.03
CA ASP A 579 33.40 -0.19 -3.44
C ASP A 579 32.60 -0.36 -2.14
N ALA A 580 32.55 -1.58 -1.62
CA ALA A 580 31.77 -1.95 -0.45
C ALA A 580 32.28 -1.37 0.88
N GLU A 581 33.49 -0.79 0.93
CA GLU A 581 34.01 -0.09 2.11
C GLU A 581 33.69 1.40 2.02
N ALA A 582 33.95 2.02 0.86
CA ALA A 582 33.60 3.41 0.58
C ALA A 582 32.09 3.69 0.70
N LEU A 583 31.25 2.69 0.42
CA LEU A 583 29.79 2.77 0.57
C LEU A 583 29.32 2.80 2.04
N LYS A 584 30.03 2.16 2.97
CA LYS A 584 29.67 2.14 4.42
C LYS A 584 29.76 3.52 5.07
N GLY A 585 30.62 4.39 4.54
CA GLY A 585 30.81 5.77 5.03
C GLY A 585 29.82 6.79 4.47
N LYS A 586 28.76 6.36 3.78
CA LYS A 586 27.75 7.23 3.15
C LYS A 586 26.47 7.30 3.98
N SER A 587 25.76 8.42 3.88
CA SER A 587 24.39 8.58 4.41
C SER A 587 23.38 7.74 3.62
N ASP A 588 22.25 7.42 4.23
CA ASP A 588 21.14 6.70 3.56
C ASP A 588 20.53 7.46 2.37
N SER A 589 20.88 8.73 2.16
CA SER A 589 20.43 9.57 1.03
C SER A 589 21.56 10.17 0.21
N TYR A 590 22.80 9.65 0.30
CA TYR A 590 23.99 10.33 -0.26
C TYR A 590 23.92 10.68 -1.75
N LEU A 591 23.13 9.95 -2.55
CA LEU A 591 22.97 10.25 -3.98
C LEU A 591 22.03 11.43 -4.24
N PHE A 592 21.16 11.78 -3.28
CA PHE A 592 20.29 12.95 -3.34
C PHE A 592 20.88 14.13 -2.56
N ASP A 593 21.47 13.87 -1.38
CA ASP A 593 22.13 14.85 -0.52
C ASP A 593 23.21 15.66 -1.30
N GLU A 594 23.91 15.00 -2.23
CA GLU A 594 25.03 15.60 -2.98
C GLU A 594 24.60 16.41 -4.22
N LEU A 595 23.37 16.27 -4.70
CA LEU A 595 22.90 16.94 -5.93
C LEU A 595 22.88 18.46 -5.77
N ALA A 596 22.43 18.97 -4.62
CA ALA A 596 22.35 20.40 -4.36
C ALA A 596 23.74 21.10 -4.34
N PRO A 597 24.75 20.65 -3.56
CA PRO A 597 26.09 21.25 -3.61
C PRO A 597 26.82 20.99 -4.94
N ARG A 598 26.55 19.87 -5.64
CA ARG A 598 27.09 19.63 -6.98
C ARG A 598 26.61 20.69 -7.98
N LEU A 599 25.31 20.96 -8.03
CA LEU A 599 24.71 21.91 -8.98
C LEU A 599 25.11 23.38 -8.70
N GLN A 600 25.46 23.72 -7.46
CA GLN A 600 26.09 25.01 -7.14
C GLN A 600 27.48 25.18 -7.79
N SER A 601 28.16 24.09 -8.14
CA SER A 601 29.47 24.10 -8.79
C SER A 601 29.40 24.09 -10.33
N GLY A 602 28.22 23.89 -10.90
CA GLY A 602 27.98 23.80 -12.35
C GLY A 602 26.95 22.72 -12.72
N PRO A 603 26.45 22.73 -13.97
CA PRO A 603 25.45 21.75 -14.42
C PRO A 603 26.03 20.34 -14.50
N ILE A 604 25.18 19.34 -14.26
CA ILE A 604 25.51 17.92 -14.50
C ILE A 604 25.30 17.63 -15.99
N GLY A 605 26.39 17.43 -16.72
CA GLY A 605 26.36 17.07 -18.14
C GLY A 605 26.21 15.58 -18.40
N PHE A 606 25.31 15.21 -19.30
CA PHE A 606 25.22 13.88 -19.93
C PHE A 606 25.20 14.02 -21.45
N LYS A 607 25.80 13.06 -22.17
CA LYS A 607 25.59 12.90 -23.61
C LYS A 607 24.49 11.88 -23.86
N LEU A 608 23.50 12.26 -24.67
CA LEU A 608 22.49 11.34 -25.21
C LEU A 608 23.03 10.74 -26.50
N MET A 609 23.21 9.42 -26.50
CA MET A 609 23.77 8.65 -27.61
C MET A 609 22.73 7.65 -28.12
N ALA A 610 22.72 7.41 -29.43
CA ALA A 610 22.06 6.28 -30.06
C ALA A 610 23.09 5.20 -30.42
N GLN A 611 22.96 4.01 -29.84
CA GLN A 611 23.51 2.80 -30.46
C GLN A 611 22.60 2.43 -31.63
N VAL A 612 23.13 2.32 -32.84
CA VAL A 612 22.35 2.03 -34.05
C VAL A 612 22.32 0.52 -34.31
N ALA A 613 21.14 0.00 -34.66
CA ALA A 613 20.97 -1.40 -35.06
C ALA A 613 21.57 -1.65 -36.46
N GLU A 614 22.19 -2.80 -36.64
CA GLU A 614 22.64 -3.33 -37.93
C GLU A 614 21.79 -4.54 -38.35
N GLU A 615 22.01 -5.06 -39.56
CA GLU A 615 21.23 -6.20 -40.08
C GLU A 615 21.42 -7.44 -39.18
N GLY A 616 20.31 -7.97 -38.67
CA GLY A 616 20.30 -9.11 -37.75
C GLY A 616 20.20 -8.76 -36.26
N ASP A 617 20.26 -7.49 -35.86
CA ASP A 617 19.99 -7.10 -34.47
C ASP A 617 18.51 -7.24 -34.10
N VAL A 618 18.22 -7.77 -32.90
CA VAL A 618 16.84 -7.98 -32.41
C VAL A 618 16.28 -6.68 -31.84
N THR A 619 15.24 -6.12 -32.48
CA THR A 619 14.68 -4.79 -32.17
C THR A 619 13.42 -4.82 -31.30
N ASP A 620 12.74 -5.96 -31.22
CA ASP A 620 11.48 -6.19 -30.51
C ASP A 620 11.66 -6.92 -29.16
N ASN A 621 12.90 -7.06 -28.68
CA ASN A 621 13.21 -7.66 -27.39
C ASN A 621 14.22 -6.84 -26.57
N ALA A 622 13.72 -6.15 -25.54
CA ALA A 622 14.50 -5.48 -24.51
C ALA A 622 15.61 -6.31 -23.86
N THR A 623 15.44 -7.63 -23.74
CA THR A 623 16.39 -8.47 -22.99
C THR A 623 17.64 -8.83 -23.78
N GLU A 624 17.58 -8.80 -25.12
CA GLU A 624 18.78 -8.98 -25.94
C GLU A 624 19.67 -7.74 -25.95
N ILE A 625 20.96 -7.96 -26.13
CA ILE A 625 21.99 -6.92 -26.09
C ILE A 625 22.67 -6.85 -27.47
N TRP A 626 22.64 -5.67 -28.10
CA TRP A 626 23.36 -5.42 -29.34
C TRP A 626 24.86 -5.23 -29.05
N PRO A 627 25.79 -5.68 -29.92
CA PRO A 627 27.23 -5.57 -29.70
C PRO A 627 27.71 -4.14 -29.39
N GLU A 628 28.71 -4.01 -28.51
CA GLU A 628 29.25 -2.71 -28.10
C GLU A 628 29.97 -1.98 -29.25
N GLU A 629 30.41 -2.75 -30.27
CA GLU A 629 31.04 -2.27 -31.50
C GLU A 629 30.05 -1.61 -32.48
N ARG A 630 28.73 -1.78 -32.26
CA ARG A 630 27.69 -1.15 -33.09
C ARG A 630 27.84 0.36 -33.09
N LYS A 631 27.61 0.97 -34.27
CA LYS A 631 27.80 2.41 -34.47
C LYS A 631 27.04 3.24 -33.43
N ILE A 632 27.79 3.91 -32.55
CA ILE A 632 27.26 4.93 -31.64
C ILE A 632 27.22 6.27 -32.37
N ILE A 633 26.09 6.98 -32.28
CA ILE A 633 25.93 8.35 -32.78
C ILE A 633 25.55 9.26 -31.61
N GLU A 634 26.25 10.37 -31.45
CA GLU A 634 25.84 11.41 -30.50
C GLU A 634 24.58 12.10 -31.04
N LEU A 635 23.54 12.17 -30.22
CA LEU A 635 22.30 12.86 -30.54
C LEU A 635 22.27 14.27 -29.94
N GLY A 636 22.93 14.48 -28.80
CA GLY A 636 23.13 15.80 -28.20
C GLY A 636 23.59 15.74 -26.75
N GLU A 637 23.69 16.90 -26.11
CA GLU A 637 24.07 17.05 -24.70
C GLU A 637 22.87 17.48 -23.85
N ILE A 638 22.74 16.89 -22.67
CA ILE A 638 21.79 17.26 -21.62
C ILE A 638 22.58 17.90 -20.49
N GLN A 639 22.31 19.17 -20.20
CA GLN A 639 22.84 19.85 -19.02
C GLN A 639 21.72 19.94 -17.99
N VAL A 640 21.85 19.23 -16.88
CA VAL A 640 20.92 19.32 -15.73
C VAL A 640 21.43 20.45 -14.83
N GLU A 641 20.63 21.50 -14.70
CA GLU A 641 21.08 22.81 -14.20
C GLU A 641 20.63 23.07 -12.76
N LYS A 642 19.47 22.54 -12.36
CA LYS A 642 18.83 22.89 -11.08
C LYS A 642 17.99 21.72 -10.55
N ILE A 643 18.10 21.45 -9.24
CA ILE A 643 17.15 20.57 -8.52
C ILE A 643 15.85 21.35 -8.25
N LYS A 644 14.68 20.74 -8.48
CA LYS A 644 13.41 21.31 -8.00
C LYS A 644 13.38 21.15 -6.48
N GLY A 645 13.08 22.23 -5.76
CA GLY A 645 12.95 22.17 -4.29
C GLY A 645 11.88 21.16 -3.90
N ASP A 646 12.03 20.49 -2.77
CA ASP A 646 11.30 19.24 -2.47
C ASP A 646 9.78 19.35 -2.58
N GLU A 647 9.20 20.50 -2.23
CA GLU A 647 7.77 20.79 -2.36
C GLU A 647 7.32 20.94 -3.84
N GLU A 648 8.10 21.66 -4.66
CA GLU A 648 7.91 21.78 -6.12
C GLU A 648 8.10 20.41 -6.82
N SER A 649 9.09 19.64 -6.36
CA SER A 649 9.39 18.29 -6.80
C SER A 649 8.23 17.34 -6.46
N ALA A 650 7.71 17.34 -5.23
CA ALA A 650 6.59 16.50 -4.82
C ALA A 650 5.31 16.80 -5.63
N LYS A 651 4.97 18.08 -5.77
CA LYS A 651 3.83 18.56 -6.58
C LYS A 651 3.88 18.11 -8.04
N GLU A 652 5.05 18.21 -8.67
CA GLU A 652 5.23 17.75 -10.05
C GLU A 652 5.33 16.20 -10.14
N GLN A 653 5.97 15.51 -9.18
CA GLN A 653 6.02 14.04 -9.15
C GLN A 653 4.65 13.37 -8.98
N LYS A 654 3.73 14.02 -8.27
CA LYS A 654 2.33 13.61 -8.14
C LYS A 654 1.60 13.61 -9.47
N SER A 655 1.81 14.65 -10.29
CA SER A 655 1.07 14.87 -11.53
C SER A 655 1.72 14.24 -12.77
N ILE A 656 3.06 14.18 -12.82
CA ILE A 656 3.83 13.68 -13.96
C ILE A 656 3.70 12.16 -14.14
N ILE A 657 3.51 11.74 -15.39
CA ILE A 657 3.78 10.38 -15.88
C ILE A 657 4.80 10.57 -16.99
N PHE A 658 5.96 9.92 -16.90
CA PHE A 658 6.83 9.74 -18.06
C PHE A 658 6.26 8.59 -18.91
N ASP A 659 6.02 8.80 -20.21
CA ASP A 659 5.45 7.79 -21.11
C ASP A 659 6.57 7.13 -21.94
N PRO A 660 6.77 5.80 -21.87
CA PRO A 660 7.78 5.11 -22.67
C PRO A 660 7.44 5.05 -24.16
N ILE A 661 6.21 5.41 -24.57
CA ILE A 661 5.86 5.57 -25.98
C ILE A 661 6.18 7.01 -26.40
N PRO A 662 7.03 7.25 -27.42
CA PRO A 662 7.54 8.60 -27.69
C PRO A 662 6.49 9.67 -28.07
N ARG A 663 5.35 9.28 -28.67
CA ARG A 663 4.23 10.15 -29.10
C ARG A 663 4.65 11.45 -29.83
N VAL A 664 5.75 11.41 -30.57
CA VAL A 664 6.32 12.54 -31.30
C VAL A 664 6.62 12.12 -32.73
N GLU A 665 6.34 13.02 -33.68
CA GLU A 665 6.68 12.80 -35.08
C GLU A 665 8.20 12.64 -35.23
N GLY A 666 8.64 11.67 -36.04
CA GLY A 666 10.07 11.36 -36.20
C GLY A 666 10.67 10.41 -35.17
N VAL A 667 9.94 10.02 -34.11
CA VAL A 667 10.33 8.91 -33.20
C VAL A 667 9.16 7.97 -32.96
N GLU A 668 9.27 6.74 -33.44
CA GLU A 668 8.31 5.66 -33.18
C GLU A 668 8.87 4.64 -32.18
N PRO A 669 8.02 3.89 -31.44
CA PRO A 669 8.47 2.73 -30.67
C PRO A 669 8.97 1.60 -31.60
N SER A 670 9.89 0.76 -31.13
CA SER A 670 10.02 -0.57 -31.74
C SER A 670 8.82 -1.44 -31.39
N ASP A 671 8.71 -2.59 -32.04
CA ASP A 671 7.58 -3.52 -31.90
C ASP A 671 7.69 -4.39 -30.62
N ASP A 672 8.42 -3.86 -29.62
CA ASP A 672 8.72 -4.49 -28.34
C ASP A 672 7.49 -4.50 -27.41
N PRO A 673 7.01 -5.68 -26.98
CA PRO A 673 5.76 -5.83 -26.25
C PRO A 673 5.80 -5.26 -24.82
N LEU A 674 6.95 -4.84 -24.30
CA LEU A 674 7.02 -4.14 -23.01
C LEU A 674 6.61 -2.68 -23.12
N LEU A 675 6.72 -2.02 -24.28
CA LEU A 675 6.48 -0.57 -24.37
C LEU A 675 5.02 -0.21 -24.05
N GLU A 676 4.05 -0.91 -24.65
CA GLU A 676 2.61 -0.73 -24.36
C GLU A 676 2.24 -1.15 -22.92
N VAL A 677 2.85 -2.22 -22.40
CA VAL A 677 2.63 -2.68 -21.02
C VAL A 677 3.16 -1.68 -20.00
N ARG A 678 4.38 -1.15 -20.21
CA ARG A 678 4.98 -0.10 -19.37
C ARG A 678 4.14 1.16 -19.42
N ALA A 679 3.72 1.63 -20.60
CA ALA A 679 2.86 2.81 -20.74
C ALA A 679 1.53 2.64 -19.98
N SER A 680 0.89 1.47 -20.10
CA SER A 680 -0.35 1.14 -19.39
C SER A 680 -0.16 1.17 -17.86
N ILE A 681 0.88 0.52 -17.34
CA ILE A 681 1.19 0.50 -15.90
C ILE A 681 1.54 1.90 -15.39
N TYR A 682 2.35 2.67 -16.13
CA TYR A 682 2.76 4.01 -15.73
C TYR A 682 1.58 4.99 -15.75
N LEU A 683 0.63 4.83 -16.69
CA LEU A 683 -0.63 5.56 -16.72
C LEU A 683 -1.54 5.23 -15.52
N ILE A 684 -1.69 3.95 -15.17
CA ILE A 684 -2.45 3.52 -13.98
C ILE A 684 -1.81 4.10 -12.71
N SER A 685 -0.50 3.92 -12.54
CA SER A 685 0.24 4.44 -11.39
C SER A 685 0.18 5.97 -11.28
N GLY A 686 0.19 6.70 -12.39
CA GLY A 686 0.03 8.15 -12.38
C GLY A 686 -1.41 8.64 -12.20
N LYS A 687 -2.43 7.86 -12.59
CA LYS A 687 -3.81 8.09 -12.17
C LYS A 687 -3.92 7.96 -10.65
N GLN A 688 -3.34 6.90 -10.08
CA GLN A 688 -3.28 6.68 -8.62
C GLN A 688 -2.52 7.81 -7.91
N ARG A 689 -1.35 8.26 -8.38
CA ARG A 689 -0.63 9.40 -7.78
C ARG A 689 -1.41 10.72 -7.86
N ARG A 690 -2.11 10.99 -8.97
CA ARG A 690 -2.97 12.20 -9.07
C ARG A 690 -4.20 12.14 -8.18
N ALA A 691 -4.73 10.94 -7.92
CA ALA A 691 -5.86 10.69 -7.03
C ALA A 691 -5.46 10.53 -5.54
N ALA A 692 -4.17 10.35 -5.24
CA ALA A 692 -3.59 10.68 -3.94
C ALA A 692 -3.55 12.21 -3.79
N GLU A 693 -3.01 12.73 -2.67
CA GLU A 693 -3.28 14.12 -2.26
C GLU A 693 -2.04 14.99 -2.04
N GLU A 694 -2.21 16.33 -2.14
CA GLU A 694 -1.08 17.26 -1.94
C GLU A 694 -1.05 17.79 -0.49
N PRO A 695 0.05 17.59 0.26
CA PRO A 695 0.17 18.15 1.60
C PRO A 695 0.17 19.68 1.54
N ALA A 696 -0.63 20.30 2.41
CA ALA A 696 -0.77 21.75 2.45
C ALA A 696 0.57 22.44 2.74
N LYS A 697 0.84 23.57 2.05
CA LYS A 697 1.99 24.43 2.35
C LYS A 697 1.91 24.91 3.80
N ALA A 698 3.00 24.77 4.54
CA ALA A 698 3.18 25.48 5.80
C ALA A 698 3.52 26.95 5.50
N ASP A 699 2.66 27.87 5.93
CA ASP A 699 2.93 29.31 5.79
C ASP A 699 4.19 29.72 6.57
N GLY A 700 4.96 30.64 5.98
CA GLY A 700 6.31 30.98 6.43
C GLY A 700 6.34 31.66 7.80
N VAL A 701 6.86 30.97 8.81
CA VAL A 701 7.25 31.59 10.08
C VAL A 701 8.51 32.43 9.82
N ALA A 702 8.41 33.74 10.07
CA ALA A 702 9.51 34.67 9.82
C ALA A 702 10.72 34.38 10.72
N ALA A 703 11.92 34.46 10.13
CA ALA A 703 13.17 34.34 10.88
C ALA A 703 13.38 35.58 11.77
N THR A 704 13.18 35.44 13.07
CA THR A 704 13.57 36.46 14.05
C THR A 704 15.04 36.29 14.41
N GLU A 705 15.87 37.25 14.01
CA GLU A 705 17.27 37.32 14.44
C GLU A 705 17.38 37.55 15.95
N ALA A 706 18.22 36.77 16.62
CA ALA A 706 18.60 36.97 18.02
C ALA A 706 20.03 36.44 18.28
N ALA A 707 21.02 37.07 17.64
CA ALA A 707 22.42 36.86 18.00
C ALA A 707 22.79 37.65 19.26
N VAL A 708 23.60 37.08 20.16
CA VAL A 708 24.65 37.78 20.95
C VAL A 708 25.52 36.80 21.77
N ALA A 709 26.83 36.98 21.63
CA ALA A 709 27.95 36.63 22.54
C ALA A 709 28.02 35.25 23.26
N ALA A 710 28.96 34.43 22.77
CA ALA A 710 30.11 33.86 23.50
C ALA A 710 29.95 33.37 24.96
N THR A 711 30.18 32.06 25.15
CA THR A 711 31.46 31.56 25.72
C THR A 711 31.79 30.17 25.20
#